data_AF-A0A5N5DNN9-F1
#
_entry.id   AF-A0A5N5DNN9-F1
#
_cell.length_a   1.000
_cell.length_b   1.000
_cell.length_c   1.000
_cell.angle_alpha   90.00
_cell.angle_beta   90.00
_cell.angle_gamma   90.00
#
_symmetry.space_group_name_H-M   'P 1'
#
loop_
_entity.id
_entity.type
_entity.pdbx_description
1 polymer ?
#
loop_
_entity_poly.entity_id
_entity_poly.type
_entity_poly.pdbx_seq_one_letter_code
_entity_poly.pdbx_strand_id
1 'polypeptide(L)'
;MERTGEDLTTSSKRIVSFENVPAARKFRDYSPGYIVDAAYDMTLVHRDYRGQDRRTFRMRAKDKDGNTLKGFNKKPFDAPRSACLEVSLGNGRSIVWGSLPGYEDFTEKSPITVIHRIDTQYPSMEIVVAPDPGDEHGEAITCIIYAEAIEEVLDADETLKGLCSAESHEFGDGYWEDYGAAFSYANGTDPAFKERQSWTTMVKIDSRRQSTPALPVPKRSKVKFHGINPGRVEELRVQILEGSDVAPPADDPERLGFDPYEDLSYQELIIGFLAQGICCVQIFTKVTLAEQYDGAYSQFIQYWLGLMKTSMTLGHFWYYRKYNREGTRLISHDITIAGIEAPRWLATKFEVVYDANDIPVSMVPSRWGTYRLPQVLVGEDCAFLITIGIQRALEHQNRLVSKYLIDREADCTMRFIANPHKDAQYLVQVKISESHDKNVIMPTADARVILRVRGYLPGSRKKRELELMGIVTDSYLSKYCDFTVFCWGMGPNNLNDFIKGKIEIVDDITTFARQINATTIATDKQQTSGVDIGALLHLREPTVVNTAVVRKAIEENPEQQEAFDNVINSRQPSFNSCQREAAQKVTRSSTGLELIVGPPGTGKTDLGQTIVEGLAKCNYRVLVIATQHEAVDVAFRKFKSITTLSELQFSRWMRESPNYQQPSQFNAPVTTSAAETHQALPDDMWNKTSTPGTSLDPEVEGYHAKFHAWVQEVAQQPGNPAYETATHYLDTLRSLGDPNLNSHDRRKLLDLADNLRTHDLAKSYLRSEVRVVFATCASSCSDTLFRFFQPQVVFVEEAGLASIADLAVPLAPYMESIKLVVMTGDQERPPPFLPSVGANEASDLLRRSLFKILLEDEKADHTELLTSYRTTGDLEGSGDRGGRGGRGGRGGRARGRGGRGGRGGSGGEASSAT
;
A
#
# COMPACT_ATOMS: atom_id res chain seq x y z
N MET A 1 -60.06 -4.95 21.72
CA MET A 1 -59.22 -5.97 21.06
C MET A 1 -57.78 -5.55 21.22
N GLU A 2 -57.18 -5.99 22.32
CA GLU A 2 -55.74 -5.92 22.57
C GLU A 2 -55.04 -6.82 21.55
N ARG A 3 -54.15 -6.25 20.73
CA ARG A 3 -53.21 -7.04 19.94
C ARG A 3 -52.10 -7.48 20.89
N THR A 4 -52.15 -8.76 21.26
CA THR A 4 -51.08 -9.49 21.90
C THR A 4 -49.79 -9.30 21.11
N GLY A 5 -48.74 -8.85 21.79
CA GLY A 5 -47.38 -8.85 21.25
C GLY A 5 -46.97 -10.30 20.99
N GLU A 6 -47.04 -10.71 19.73
CA GLU A 6 -46.41 -11.94 19.27
C GLU A 6 -44.90 -11.75 19.35
N ASP A 7 -44.24 -12.72 20.01
CA ASP A 7 -42.81 -12.82 20.15
C ASP A 7 -42.09 -12.57 18.83
N LEU A 8 -41.20 -11.58 18.82
CA LEU A 8 -40.25 -11.33 17.74
C LEU A 8 -39.49 -12.64 17.47
N THR A 9 -39.81 -13.24 16.33
CA THR A 9 -39.23 -14.47 15.80
C THR A 9 -37.72 -14.48 15.97
N THR A 10 -37.19 -15.48 16.68
CA THR A 10 -35.76 -15.68 16.87
C THR A 10 -35.08 -15.96 15.53
N SER A 11 -34.56 -14.93 14.88
CA SER A 11 -33.71 -15.10 13.71
C SER A 11 -32.38 -15.72 14.13
N SER A 12 -31.93 -16.78 13.46
CA SER A 12 -30.62 -17.37 13.74
C SER A 12 -29.56 -16.88 12.75
N LYS A 13 -28.38 -16.50 13.25
CA LYS A 13 -27.23 -16.12 12.42
C LYS A 13 -26.26 -17.30 12.30
N ARG A 14 -25.91 -17.72 11.08
CA ARG A 14 -24.90 -18.77 10.86
C ARG A 14 -23.88 -18.32 9.82
N ILE A 15 -22.61 -18.65 10.06
CA ILE A 15 -21.56 -18.50 9.05
C ILE A 15 -21.54 -19.78 8.22
N VAL A 16 -21.84 -19.66 6.92
CA VAL A 16 -21.85 -20.80 5.99
C VAL A 16 -20.76 -20.61 4.93
N SER A 17 -20.12 -21.72 4.54
CA SER A 17 -19.30 -21.73 3.33
C SER A 17 -20.19 -21.51 2.12
N PHE A 18 -19.65 -20.89 1.07
CA PHE A 18 -20.41 -20.65 -0.16
C PHE A 18 -21.03 -21.93 -0.75
N GLU A 19 -20.31 -23.05 -0.68
CA GLU A 19 -20.76 -24.36 -1.15
C GLU A 19 -22.10 -24.76 -0.52
N ASN A 20 -22.30 -24.41 0.76
CA ASN A 20 -23.46 -24.75 1.58
C ASN A 20 -24.62 -23.73 1.48
N VAL A 21 -24.46 -22.64 0.73
CA VAL A 21 -25.58 -21.71 0.47
C VAL A 21 -26.63 -22.42 -0.41
N PRO A 22 -27.95 -22.31 -0.13
CA PRO A 22 -28.96 -22.96 -0.97
C PRO A 22 -28.92 -22.50 -2.43
N ALA A 23 -28.94 -23.43 -3.40
CA ALA A 23 -28.81 -23.13 -4.83
C ALA A 23 -29.85 -22.10 -5.34
N ALA A 24 -31.09 -22.16 -4.83
CA ALA A 24 -32.19 -21.24 -5.15
C ALA A 24 -31.94 -19.78 -4.71
N ARG A 25 -30.91 -19.53 -3.90
CA ARG A 25 -30.50 -18.20 -3.41
C ARG A 25 -29.11 -17.80 -3.89
N LYS A 26 -28.34 -18.69 -4.54
CA LYS A 26 -27.05 -18.37 -5.16
C LYS A 26 -27.19 -17.39 -6.36
N PHE A 27 -28.37 -17.30 -6.98
CA PHE A 27 -28.56 -16.62 -8.27
C PHE A 27 -29.88 -15.81 -8.34
N ARG A 28 -29.99 -14.72 -7.59
CA ARG A 28 -31.05 -13.73 -7.84
C ARG A 28 -30.45 -12.42 -8.30
N ASP A 29 -31.14 -11.77 -9.24
CA ASP A 29 -30.70 -10.50 -9.85
C ASP A 29 -30.73 -9.32 -8.85
N TYR A 30 -31.37 -9.55 -7.70
CA TYR A 30 -31.49 -8.58 -6.61
C TYR A 30 -30.54 -8.86 -5.44
N SER A 31 -29.64 -9.84 -5.57
CA SER A 31 -28.66 -10.12 -4.52
C SER A 31 -27.68 -8.95 -4.39
N PRO A 32 -27.34 -8.51 -3.16
CA PRO A 32 -26.29 -7.52 -2.93
C PRO A 32 -25.00 -7.87 -3.70
N GLY A 33 -24.39 -6.87 -4.33
CA GLY A 33 -23.19 -7.06 -5.16
C GLY A 33 -23.43 -7.64 -6.57
N TYR A 34 -24.67 -7.89 -6.99
CA TYR A 34 -25.00 -8.22 -8.38
C TYR A 34 -25.21 -6.96 -9.21
N ILE A 35 -24.45 -6.86 -10.30
CA ILE A 35 -24.53 -5.74 -11.22
C ILE A 35 -25.30 -6.23 -12.44
N VAL A 36 -26.60 -5.88 -12.51
CA VAL A 36 -27.40 -6.09 -13.74
C VAL A 36 -27.09 -4.94 -14.67
N ASP A 37 -26.45 -5.24 -15.80
CA ASP A 37 -26.32 -4.29 -16.90
C ASP A 37 -26.53 -5.03 -18.21
N ALA A 38 -27.51 -4.59 -19.00
CA ALA A 38 -27.75 -5.20 -20.30
C ALA A 38 -26.63 -4.89 -21.30
N ALA A 39 -25.84 -3.83 -21.08
CA ALA A 39 -24.79 -3.40 -22.00
C ALA A 39 -23.52 -4.27 -21.94
N TYR A 40 -23.26 -4.92 -20.79
CA TYR A 40 -22.07 -5.71 -20.54
C TYR A 40 -22.50 -7.01 -19.84
N ASP A 41 -22.61 -8.13 -20.58
CA ASP A 41 -23.05 -9.41 -20.02
C ASP A 41 -22.04 -9.95 -18.99
N MET A 42 -22.19 -9.51 -17.74
CA MET A 42 -21.38 -9.90 -16.60
C MET A 42 -21.97 -11.11 -15.87
N THR A 43 -22.96 -11.76 -16.49
CA THR A 43 -23.66 -12.92 -15.91
C THR A 43 -22.67 -14.03 -15.58
N LEU A 44 -21.70 -14.31 -16.46
CA LEU A 44 -20.67 -15.33 -16.23
C LEU A 44 -19.75 -15.00 -15.05
N VAL A 45 -19.37 -13.74 -14.87
CA VAL A 45 -18.52 -13.26 -13.77
C VAL A 45 -19.27 -13.35 -12.46
N HIS A 46 -20.48 -12.82 -12.45
CA HIS A 46 -21.28 -12.82 -11.25
C HIS A 46 -21.69 -14.23 -10.84
N ARG A 47 -22.03 -15.13 -11.77
CA ARG A 47 -22.36 -16.52 -11.43
C ARG A 47 -21.18 -17.29 -10.85
N ASP A 48 -19.96 -16.75 -10.97
CA ASP A 48 -18.76 -17.40 -10.50
C ASP A 48 -18.40 -16.98 -9.06
N TYR A 49 -18.79 -17.81 -8.10
CA TYR A 49 -18.41 -17.65 -6.70
C TYR A 49 -17.31 -18.65 -6.39
N ARG A 50 -16.07 -18.17 -6.48
CA ARG A 50 -14.88 -19.03 -6.43
C ARG A 50 -13.93 -18.67 -5.30
N GLY A 51 -14.21 -17.58 -4.58
CA GLY A 51 -13.36 -17.14 -3.47
C GLY A 51 -12.01 -16.57 -3.91
N GLN A 52 -11.85 -16.29 -5.21
CA GLN A 52 -10.59 -15.86 -5.81
C GLN A 52 -10.86 -14.92 -6.99
N ASP A 53 -9.94 -14.01 -7.25
CA ASP A 53 -10.10 -13.01 -8.33
C ASP A 53 -10.06 -13.62 -9.73
N ARG A 54 -9.50 -14.83 -9.90
CA ARG A 54 -9.27 -15.44 -11.21
C ARG A 54 -10.07 -16.72 -11.40
N ARG A 55 -10.85 -16.84 -12.49
CA ARG A 55 -11.51 -18.12 -12.83
C ARG A 55 -10.49 -19.05 -13.47
N THR A 56 -10.27 -20.25 -12.96
CA THR A 56 -9.38 -21.18 -13.68
C THR A 56 -10.18 -21.92 -14.75
N PHE A 57 -10.06 -21.48 -16.00
CA PHE A 57 -10.59 -22.23 -17.13
C PHE A 57 -9.60 -23.34 -17.49
N ARG A 58 -10.05 -24.60 -17.39
CA ARG A 58 -9.25 -25.79 -17.69
C ARG A 58 -10.02 -26.67 -18.65
N MET A 59 -9.32 -27.21 -19.64
CA MET A 59 -9.87 -28.27 -20.47
C MET A 59 -10.18 -29.50 -19.64
N ARG A 60 -11.30 -30.15 -19.98
CA ARG A 60 -11.56 -31.52 -19.56
C ARG A 60 -11.29 -32.42 -20.76
N ALA A 61 -10.05 -32.91 -20.87
CA ALA A 61 -9.73 -33.92 -21.86
C ALA A 61 -10.65 -35.13 -21.64
N LYS A 62 -11.49 -35.42 -22.63
CA LYS A 62 -12.33 -36.62 -22.68
C LYS A 62 -11.76 -37.55 -23.74
N ASP A 63 -11.78 -38.86 -23.47
CA ASP A 63 -11.53 -39.86 -24.51
C ASP A 63 -12.71 -39.92 -25.50
N LYS A 64 -12.58 -40.78 -26.52
CA LYS A 64 -13.62 -40.99 -27.54
C LYS A 64 -14.95 -41.49 -26.94
N ASP A 65 -14.90 -42.07 -25.74
CA ASP A 65 -16.05 -42.61 -25.02
C ASP A 65 -16.62 -41.60 -24.00
N GLY A 66 -16.07 -40.38 -23.94
CA GLY A 66 -16.51 -39.31 -23.06
C GLY A 66 -15.96 -39.36 -21.62
N ASN A 67 -15.08 -40.32 -21.30
CA ASN A 67 -14.45 -40.42 -19.99
C ASN A 67 -13.34 -39.38 -19.84
N THR A 68 -13.20 -38.81 -18.64
CA THR A 68 -12.11 -37.85 -18.38
C THR A 68 -10.77 -38.57 -18.37
N LEU A 69 -9.88 -38.21 -19.29
CA LEU A 69 -8.52 -38.75 -19.36
C LEU A 69 -7.74 -38.35 -18.10
N LYS A 70 -7.39 -39.35 -17.27
CA LYS A 70 -6.49 -39.16 -16.13
C LYS A 70 -5.07 -38.97 -16.65
N GLY A 71 -4.41 -37.87 -16.28
CA GLY A 71 -3.00 -37.60 -16.60
C GLY A 71 -2.74 -36.56 -17.68
N PHE A 72 -3.77 -36.06 -18.39
CA PHE A 72 -3.58 -34.87 -19.22
C PHE A 72 -3.34 -33.66 -18.32
N ASN A 73 -2.15 -33.07 -18.40
CA ASN A 73 -1.81 -31.83 -17.69
C ASN A 73 -2.79 -30.75 -18.13
N LYS A 74 -3.74 -30.43 -17.24
CA LYS A 74 -4.75 -29.39 -17.44
C LYS A 74 -4.07 -28.02 -17.41
N LYS A 75 -3.41 -27.64 -18.50
CA LYS A 75 -2.93 -26.28 -18.68
C LYS A 75 -4.14 -25.35 -18.66
N PRO A 76 -4.15 -24.30 -17.83
CA PRO A 76 -5.23 -23.35 -17.85
C PRO A 76 -5.16 -22.50 -19.13
N PHE A 77 -6.30 -22.03 -19.63
CA PHE A 77 -6.34 -21.23 -20.87
C PHE A 77 -5.64 -19.88 -20.73
N ASP A 78 -5.47 -19.43 -19.50
CA ASP A 78 -4.82 -18.20 -19.10
C ASP A 78 -3.31 -18.38 -18.81
N ALA A 79 -2.73 -19.50 -19.26
CA ALA A 79 -1.30 -19.79 -19.21
C ALA A 79 -0.56 -19.10 -20.38
N PRO A 80 0.77 -18.90 -20.26
CA PRO A 80 1.58 -18.40 -21.37
C PRO A 80 1.49 -19.32 -22.59
N ARG A 81 1.20 -18.73 -23.76
CA ARG A 81 1.11 -19.42 -25.05
C ARG A 81 2.06 -18.77 -26.05
N SER A 82 2.80 -19.59 -26.80
CA SER A 82 3.54 -19.09 -27.97
C SER A 82 2.57 -18.46 -28.96
N ALA A 83 2.94 -17.31 -29.48
CA ALA A 83 2.12 -16.55 -30.41
C ALA A 83 2.93 -16.02 -31.59
N CYS A 84 2.22 -15.77 -32.68
CA CYS A 84 2.69 -14.93 -33.76
C CYS A 84 1.88 -13.62 -33.70
N LEU A 85 2.57 -12.48 -33.76
CA LEU A 85 2.03 -11.14 -33.62
C LEU A 85 2.08 -10.45 -34.97
N GLU A 86 0.96 -9.97 -35.49
CA GLU A 86 0.93 -9.04 -36.62
C GLU A 86 0.52 -7.66 -36.10
N VAL A 87 1.28 -6.62 -36.45
CA VAL A 87 0.89 -5.24 -36.18
C VAL A 87 0.66 -4.55 -37.53
N SER A 88 -0.60 -4.24 -37.83
CA SER A 88 -0.98 -3.45 -39.00
C SER A 88 -0.97 -1.97 -38.66
N LEU A 89 -0.30 -1.20 -39.52
CA LEU A 89 -0.20 0.25 -39.48
C LEU A 89 -1.30 0.87 -40.34
N GLY A 90 -1.75 2.07 -39.97
CA GLY A 90 -2.83 2.78 -40.68
C GLY A 90 -2.53 3.12 -42.15
N ASN A 91 -1.29 2.92 -42.60
CA ASN A 91 -0.86 3.12 -44.00
C ASN A 91 -0.94 1.85 -44.87
N GLY A 92 -1.53 0.77 -44.35
CA GLY A 92 -1.69 -0.50 -45.05
C GLY A 92 -0.46 -1.43 -45.01
N ARG A 93 0.62 -1.03 -44.33
CA ARG A 93 1.74 -1.93 -44.03
C ARG A 93 1.40 -2.77 -42.80
N SER A 94 1.75 -4.05 -42.81
CA SER A 94 1.75 -4.89 -41.61
C SER A 94 3.10 -5.55 -41.43
N ILE A 95 3.45 -5.81 -40.18
CA ILE A 95 4.69 -6.49 -39.81
C ILE A 95 4.33 -7.67 -38.92
N VAL A 96 4.97 -8.81 -39.15
CA VAL A 96 4.66 -10.08 -38.49
C VAL A 96 5.89 -10.61 -37.74
N TRP A 97 5.71 -10.88 -36.44
CA TRP A 97 6.75 -11.36 -35.52
C TRP A 97 6.35 -12.65 -34.81
N GLY A 98 7.34 -13.36 -34.26
CA GLY A 98 7.15 -14.63 -33.53
C GLY A 98 6.92 -15.84 -34.44
N SER A 99 6.82 -17.02 -33.82
CA SER A 99 6.62 -18.30 -34.49
C SER A 99 5.74 -19.24 -33.66
N LEU A 100 5.02 -20.15 -34.34
CA LEU A 100 4.23 -21.20 -33.68
C LEU A 100 5.06 -22.49 -33.51
N PRO A 101 5.01 -23.14 -32.34
CA PRO A 101 5.81 -24.34 -32.06
C PRO A 101 5.38 -25.56 -32.89
N GLY A 102 6.37 -26.36 -33.29
CA GLY A 102 6.19 -27.60 -34.07
C GLY A 102 6.52 -27.48 -35.56
N TYR A 103 7.09 -26.36 -36.00
CA TYR A 103 7.53 -26.12 -37.37
C TYR A 103 9.03 -25.75 -37.32
N GLU A 104 9.89 -26.75 -37.53
CA GLU A 104 11.33 -26.73 -37.19
C GLU A 104 12.17 -25.77 -38.05
N ASP A 105 11.64 -25.27 -39.17
CA ASP A 105 12.38 -24.43 -40.12
C ASP A 105 12.49 -22.95 -39.71
N PHE A 106 11.97 -22.55 -38.54
CA PHE A 106 11.80 -21.13 -38.17
C PHE A 106 12.50 -20.72 -36.85
N THR A 107 13.67 -21.31 -36.58
CA THR A 107 14.45 -21.12 -35.35
C THR A 107 15.11 -19.75 -35.19
N GLU A 108 15.09 -18.89 -36.22
CA GLU A 108 15.79 -17.59 -36.21
C GLU A 108 14.98 -16.43 -35.61
N LYS A 109 13.72 -16.63 -35.19
CA LYS A 109 12.91 -15.55 -34.59
C LYS A 109 12.71 -15.74 -33.10
N SER A 110 12.85 -14.65 -32.34
CA SER A 110 12.59 -14.66 -30.90
C SER A 110 11.15 -15.05 -30.59
N PRO A 111 10.93 -16.00 -29.67
CA PRO A 111 9.59 -16.46 -29.34
C PRO A 111 8.81 -15.34 -28.66
N ILE A 112 7.60 -15.08 -29.16
CA ILE A 112 6.62 -14.23 -28.49
C ILE A 112 5.72 -15.13 -27.65
N THR A 113 5.48 -14.71 -26.42
CA THR A 113 4.53 -15.39 -25.53
C THR A 113 3.40 -14.45 -25.15
N VAL A 114 2.15 -14.89 -25.28
CA VAL A 114 0.97 -14.11 -24.92
C VAL A 114 0.24 -14.77 -23.75
N ILE A 115 -0.24 -13.95 -22.82
CA ILE A 115 -1.04 -14.34 -21.66
C ILE A 115 -2.29 -13.46 -21.60
N HIS A 116 -3.46 -14.07 -21.65
CA HIS A 116 -4.73 -13.40 -21.43
C HIS A 116 -5.04 -13.40 -19.93
N ARG A 117 -4.90 -12.23 -19.29
CA ARG A 117 -5.18 -12.04 -17.86
C ARG A 117 -6.67 -11.79 -17.67
N ILE A 118 -7.31 -12.65 -16.88
CA ILE A 118 -8.74 -12.66 -16.56
C ILE A 118 -9.01 -12.23 -15.11
N ASP A 119 -8.15 -11.35 -14.59
CA ASP A 119 -8.32 -10.74 -13.28
C ASP A 119 -9.54 -9.80 -13.36
N THR A 120 -10.49 -9.95 -12.43
CA THR A 120 -11.85 -9.45 -12.69
C THR A 120 -11.94 -7.94 -12.82
N GLN A 121 -11.07 -7.20 -12.13
CA GLN A 121 -11.09 -5.74 -12.09
C GLN A 121 -10.02 -5.08 -12.96
N TYR A 122 -9.06 -5.87 -13.47
CA TYR A 122 -7.91 -5.45 -14.31
C TYR A 122 -7.63 -6.51 -15.37
N PRO A 123 -8.60 -6.83 -16.24
CA PRO A 123 -8.34 -7.73 -17.33
C PRO A 123 -7.31 -7.07 -18.25
N SER A 124 -6.35 -7.86 -18.71
CA SER A 124 -5.28 -7.37 -19.57
C SER A 124 -4.78 -8.47 -20.48
N MET A 125 -3.95 -8.08 -21.43
CA MET A 125 -3.20 -8.96 -22.29
C MET A 125 -1.72 -8.66 -22.10
N GLU A 126 -0.95 -9.68 -21.79
CA GLU A 126 0.48 -9.58 -21.56
C GLU A 126 1.22 -10.26 -22.70
N ILE A 127 2.09 -9.51 -23.37
CA ILE A 127 2.93 -9.94 -24.49
C ILE A 127 4.37 -9.90 -23.99
N VAL A 128 4.98 -11.06 -23.85
CA VAL A 128 6.40 -11.21 -23.49
C VAL A 128 7.19 -11.41 -24.76
N VAL A 129 8.09 -10.46 -25.03
CA VAL A 129 9.00 -10.44 -26.18
C VAL A 129 10.36 -10.88 -25.68
N ALA A 130 10.79 -12.08 -26.06
CA ALA A 130 12.12 -12.58 -25.74
C ALA A 130 13.21 -11.68 -26.37
N PRO A 131 14.41 -11.61 -25.78
CA PRO A 131 15.54 -10.91 -26.37
C PRO A 131 15.89 -11.46 -27.75
N ASP A 132 16.55 -10.66 -28.58
CA ASP A 132 16.90 -11.05 -29.95
C ASP A 132 17.93 -12.20 -29.95
N PRO A 133 17.90 -13.10 -30.96
CA PRO A 133 18.83 -14.22 -31.00
C PRO A 133 20.27 -13.71 -31.14
N GLY A 134 21.13 -14.05 -30.18
CA GLY A 134 22.52 -13.58 -30.12
C GLY A 134 22.76 -12.44 -29.12
N ASP A 135 21.70 -11.85 -28.54
CA ASP A 135 21.84 -10.96 -27.39
C ASP A 135 21.82 -11.77 -26.09
N GLU A 136 22.99 -12.29 -25.69
CA GLU A 136 23.16 -13.08 -24.46
C GLU A 136 22.86 -12.29 -23.17
N HIS A 137 22.78 -10.96 -23.26
CA HIS A 137 22.51 -10.07 -22.13
C HIS A 137 21.15 -9.37 -22.19
N GLY A 138 20.40 -9.57 -23.28
CA GLY A 138 19.08 -9.00 -23.46
C GLY A 138 18.08 -9.57 -22.44
N GLU A 139 17.28 -8.70 -21.85
CA GLU A 139 16.19 -9.10 -20.98
C GLU A 139 14.89 -9.26 -21.80
N ALA A 140 14.03 -10.19 -21.37
CA ALA A 140 12.71 -10.31 -21.97
C ALA A 140 11.86 -9.08 -21.58
N ILE A 141 11.25 -8.44 -22.58
CA ILE A 141 10.42 -7.26 -22.35
C ILE A 141 8.96 -7.69 -22.30
N THR A 142 8.26 -7.27 -21.26
CA THR A 142 6.84 -7.59 -21.05
C THR A 142 5.99 -6.36 -21.34
N CYS A 143 5.14 -6.46 -22.35
CA CYS A 143 4.17 -5.45 -22.72
C CYS A 143 2.78 -5.84 -22.18
N ILE A 144 2.13 -4.93 -21.46
CA ILE A 144 0.80 -5.14 -20.88
C ILE A 144 -0.19 -4.17 -21.53
N ILE A 145 -1.16 -4.73 -22.23
CA ILE A 145 -2.27 -4.04 -22.88
C ILE A 145 -3.48 -4.14 -21.97
N TYR A 146 -3.82 -3.02 -21.34
CA TYR A 146 -5.03 -2.88 -20.51
C TYR A 146 -6.26 -2.58 -21.35
N ALA A 147 -7.44 -2.83 -20.79
CA ALA A 147 -8.72 -2.57 -21.46
C ALA A 147 -8.86 -1.11 -21.93
N GLU A 148 -8.32 -0.15 -21.18
CA GLU A 148 -8.35 1.27 -21.52
C GLU A 148 -7.48 1.68 -22.73
N ALA A 149 -6.61 0.79 -23.20
CA ALA A 149 -5.76 1.01 -24.37
C ALA A 149 -6.43 0.57 -25.69
N ILE A 150 -7.61 -0.07 -25.61
CA ILE A 150 -8.29 -0.68 -26.75
C ILE A 150 -9.36 0.26 -27.30
N GLU A 151 -9.47 0.34 -28.63
CA GLU A 151 -10.46 1.16 -29.32
C GLU A 151 -11.85 0.53 -29.27
N GLU A 152 -12.89 1.32 -28.95
CA GLU A 152 -14.27 0.87 -29.18
C GLU A 152 -14.59 0.98 -30.67
N VAL A 153 -14.95 -0.14 -31.29
CA VAL A 153 -15.48 -0.11 -32.64
C VAL A 153 -17.00 0.03 -32.57
N LEU A 154 -17.46 1.17 -33.06
CA LEU A 154 -18.87 1.40 -33.35
C LEU A 154 -19.18 0.81 -34.72
N ASP A 155 -20.36 0.22 -34.89
CA ASP A 155 -20.84 -0.10 -36.23
C ASP A 155 -21.39 1.12 -36.96
N ALA A 156 -21.84 0.90 -38.20
CA ALA A 156 -22.40 1.95 -39.05
C ALA A 156 -23.63 2.64 -38.43
N ASP A 157 -24.28 1.98 -37.46
CA ASP A 157 -25.46 2.48 -36.75
C ASP A 157 -25.11 3.08 -35.37
N GLU A 158 -23.83 3.35 -35.11
CA GLU A 158 -23.29 3.84 -33.83
C GLU A 158 -23.55 2.92 -32.62
N THR A 159 -23.94 1.66 -32.86
CA THR A 159 -24.09 0.68 -31.78
C THR A 159 -22.75 0.03 -31.45
N LEU A 160 -22.51 -0.18 -30.16
CA LEU A 160 -21.31 -0.86 -29.67
C LEU A 160 -21.30 -2.31 -30.18
N LYS A 161 -20.54 -2.62 -31.23
CA LYS A 161 -20.24 -4.01 -31.61
C LYS A 161 -19.32 -4.73 -30.62
N GLY A 162 -18.90 -4.03 -29.57
CA GLY A 162 -18.00 -4.54 -28.54
C GLY A 162 -16.54 -4.30 -28.92
N LEU A 163 -15.65 -4.98 -28.20
CA LEU A 163 -14.23 -5.05 -28.52
C LEU A 163 -14.11 -5.81 -29.86
N CYS A 164 -14.33 -5.15 -31.01
CA CYS A 164 -13.90 -5.68 -32.30
C CYS A 164 -12.37 -5.65 -32.20
N SER A 165 -11.74 -6.74 -31.78
CA SER A 165 -11.59 -7.84 -32.72
C SER A 165 -11.11 -9.14 -32.07
N ALA A 166 -11.46 -9.44 -30.82
CA ALA A 166 -11.36 -10.83 -30.38
C ALA A 166 -12.56 -11.61 -30.93
N GLU A 167 -12.71 -11.55 -32.25
CA GLU A 167 -13.46 -12.56 -32.95
C GLU A 167 -12.56 -13.77 -33.03
N SER A 168 -13.16 -14.91 -32.74
CA SER A 168 -12.43 -16.12 -32.86
C SER A 168 -13.27 -17.09 -33.63
N HIS A 169 -12.94 -17.11 -34.89
CA HIS A 169 -13.59 -17.95 -35.86
C HIS A 169 -12.89 -19.29 -35.86
N GLU A 170 -13.69 -20.35 -35.88
CA GLU A 170 -13.23 -21.56 -36.53
C GLU A 170 -13.04 -21.17 -38.00
N PHE A 171 -11.80 -21.09 -38.46
CA PHE A 171 -11.51 -20.56 -39.79
C PHE A 171 -12.27 -21.36 -40.85
N GLY A 172 -13.19 -20.68 -41.55
CA GLY A 172 -13.79 -21.15 -42.79
C GLY A 172 -12.89 -20.81 -43.98
N ASP A 173 -13.02 -21.56 -45.07
CA ASP A 173 -12.16 -21.45 -46.26
C ASP A 173 -12.07 -19.99 -46.81
N GLY A 174 -13.14 -19.19 -46.68
CA GLY A 174 -13.18 -17.81 -47.20
C GLY A 174 -12.30 -16.78 -46.48
N TYR A 175 -12.08 -16.91 -45.16
CA TYR A 175 -11.23 -15.94 -44.45
C TYR A 175 -9.75 -16.09 -44.84
N TRP A 176 -9.33 -17.29 -45.24
CA TRP A 176 -7.99 -17.50 -45.79
C TRP A 176 -7.80 -16.86 -47.16
N GLU A 177 -8.85 -16.77 -47.97
CA GLU A 177 -8.75 -16.10 -49.27
C GLU A 177 -8.54 -14.58 -49.08
N ASP A 178 -9.16 -14.00 -48.05
CA ASP A 178 -9.05 -12.57 -47.74
C ASP A 178 -7.72 -12.16 -47.09
N TYR A 179 -7.08 -13.06 -46.33
CA TYR A 179 -5.91 -12.73 -45.51
C TYR A 179 -4.67 -13.63 -45.76
N GLY A 180 -4.85 -14.82 -46.35
CA GLY A 180 -3.86 -15.88 -46.58
C GLY A 180 -2.62 -15.50 -47.39
N ALA A 181 -2.76 -14.57 -48.33
CA ALA A 181 -1.66 -14.16 -49.20
C ALA A 181 -0.57 -13.34 -48.47
N ALA A 182 -0.92 -12.66 -47.37
CA ALA A 182 0.02 -11.88 -46.56
C ALA A 182 0.70 -12.73 -45.45
N PHE A 183 0.07 -13.85 -45.06
CA PHE A 183 0.60 -14.79 -44.08
C PHE A 183 1.68 -15.66 -44.70
N SER A 184 2.89 -15.13 -44.75
CA SER A 184 4.09 -15.88 -45.13
C SER A 184 4.09 -17.30 -44.55
N TYR A 185 4.53 -18.26 -45.37
CA TYR A 185 4.86 -19.64 -44.98
C TYR A 185 5.86 -19.70 -43.80
N ALA A 186 6.53 -18.59 -43.45
CA ALA A 186 7.73 -18.56 -42.62
C ALA A 186 7.56 -18.56 -41.08
N ASN A 187 6.33 -18.60 -40.53
CA ASN A 187 6.12 -18.50 -39.07
C ASN A 187 5.26 -19.64 -38.47
N GLY A 188 4.94 -20.68 -39.26
CA GLY A 188 4.14 -21.82 -38.80
C GLY A 188 2.62 -21.55 -38.65
N THR A 189 2.14 -20.38 -39.06
CA THR A 189 0.71 -20.01 -39.06
C THR A 189 -0.09 -20.75 -40.13
N ASP A 190 0.42 -20.85 -41.36
CA ASP A 190 -0.24 -21.56 -42.48
C ASP A 190 -0.46 -23.06 -42.20
N PRO A 191 0.54 -23.83 -41.72
CA PRO A 191 0.30 -25.22 -41.35
C PRO A 191 -0.68 -25.38 -40.19
N ALA A 192 -0.55 -24.56 -39.13
CA ALA A 192 -1.49 -24.59 -38.00
C ALA A 192 -2.92 -24.24 -38.45
N PHE A 193 -3.05 -23.33 -39.41
CA PHE A 193 -4.30 -22.98 -40.05
C PHE A 193 -4.89 -24.17 -40.82
N LYS A 194 -4.12 -24.78 -41.74
CA LYS A 194 -4.55 -25.94 -42.54
C LYS A 194 -4.99 -27.12 -41.68
N GLU A 195 -4.37 -27.28 -40.52
CA GLU A 195 -4.72 -28.31 -39.54
C GLU A 195 -5.91 -27.96 -38.65
N ARG A 196 -6.53 -26.78 -38.81
CA ARG A 196 -7.54 -26.21 -37.91
C ARG A 196 -7.06 -26.22 -36.45
N GLN A 197 -5.83 -25.78 -36.24
CA GLN A 197 -5.18 -25.65 -34.93
C GLN A 197 -4.74 -24.22 -34.64
N SER A 198 -5.22 -23.25 -35.41
CA SER A 198 -4.94 -21.83 -35.19
C SER A 198 -6.15 -21.14 -34.56
N TRP A 199 -5.87 -20.22 -33.64
CA TRP A 199 -6.83 -19.30 -33.06
C TRP A 199 -6.30 -17.88 -33.16
N THR A 200 -7.11 -16.98 -33.68
CA THR A 200 -6.76 -15.57 -33.80
C THR A 200 -7.49 -14.74 -32.77
N THR A 201 -6.75 -13.87 -32.10
CA THR A 201 -7.28 -12.78 -31.28
C THR A 201 -6.79 -11.49 -31.89
N MET A 202 -7.68 -10.71 -32.48
CA MET A 202 -7.33 -9.40 -33.02
C MET A 202 -7.68 -8.34 -31.95
N VAL A 203 -6.86 -7.30 -31.83
CA VAL A 203 -7.02 -6.22 -30.86
C VAL A 203 -6.67 -4.92 -31.56
N LYS A 204 -7.64 -4.00 -31.67
CA LYS A 204 -7.37 -2.66 -32.19
C LYS A 204 -7.01 -1.74 -31.02
N ILE A 205 -5.77 -1.26 -30.99
CA ILE A 205 -5.24 -0.37 -29.96
C ILE A 205 -5.37 1.07 -30.48
N ASP A 206 -6.13 1.91 -29.78
CA ASP A 206 -6.06 3.38 -29.93
C ASP A 206 -5.95 4.03 -28.54
N SER A 207 -4.71 4.14 -28.07
CA SER A 207 -4.38 4.73 -26.78
C SER A 207 -4.46 6.25 -26.74
N ARG A 208 -4.71 6.93 -27.87
CA ARG A 208 -4.90 8.40 -27.90
C ARG A 208 -6.28 8.82 -27.40
N ARG A 209 -7.23 7.89 -27.33
CA ARG A 209 -8.62 8.17 -26.97
C ARG A 209 -8.70 8.71 -25.54
N GLN A 210 -9.28 9.91 -25.38
CA GLN A 210 -9.59 10.47 -24.08
C GLN A 210 -10.71 9.64 -23.45
N SER A 211 -10.53 9.18 -22.21
CA SER A 211 -11.58 8.46 -21.47
C SER A 211 -12.73 9.37 -21.01
N THR A 212 -12.73 10.67 -21.37
CA THR A 212 -13.83 11.62 -21.10
C THR A 212 -13.56 12.97 -21.80
N PRO A 213 -14.58 13.75 -22.22
CA PRO A 213 -14.39 14.97 -23.04
C PRO A 213 -13.76 16.19 -22.34
N ALA A 214 -13.29 16.08 -21.08
CA ALA A 214 -12.99 17.24 -20.23
C ALA A 214 -11.51 17.44 -19.86
N LEU A 215 -10.57 16.62 -20.39
CA LEU A 215 -9.15 16.72 -20.02
C LEU A 215 -8.25 16.73 -21.26
N PRO A 216 -7.12 17.47 -21.24
CA PRO A 216 -6.18 17.52 -22.37
C PRO A 216 -5.67 16.11 -22.72
N VAL A 217 -5.39 15.91 -24.02
CA VAL A 217 -4.90 14.64 -24.60
C VAL A 217 -3.77 14.05 -23.74
N PRO A 218 -3.84 12.77 -23.33
CA PRO A 218 -2.72 12.13 -22.67
C PRO A 218 -1.53 12.09 -23.64
N LYS A 219 -0.39 12.67 -23.24
CA LYS A 219 0.83 12.67 -24.08
C LYS A 219 1.49 11.27 -24.20
N ARG A 220 0.99 10.26 -23.49
CA ARG A 220 1.62 8.95 -23.29
C ARG A 220 0.68 7.80 -23.64
N SER A 221 1.24 6.73 -24.23
CA SER A 221 0.52 5.47 -24.49
C SER A 221 0.01 4.86 -23.18
N LYS A 222 -1.19 4.26 -23.24
CA LYS A 222 -1.79 3.48 -22.15
C LYS A 222 -1.28 2.03 -22.11
N VAL A 223 -0.51 1.62 -23.11
CA VAL A 223 0.23 0.36 -23.10
C VAL A 223 1.43 0.51 -22.16
N LYS A 224 1.60 -0.44 -21.24
CA LYS A 224 2.69 -0.41 -20.25
C LYS A 224 3.76 -1.42 -20.61
N PHE A 225 5.02 -1.02 -20.48
CA PHE A 225 6.17 -1.85 -20.78
C PHE A 225 6.99 -2.09 -19.51
N HIS A 226 7.43 -3.33 -19.32
CA HIS A 226 8.26 -3.79 -18.21
C HIS A 226 9.51 -4.49 -18.76
N GLY A 227 10.64 -4.37 -18.07
CA GLY A 227 11.96 -4.79 -18.59
C GLY A 227 12.62 -3.77 -19.53
N ILE A 228 12.02 -2.58 -19.71
CA ILE A 228 12.61 -1.50 -20.52
C ILE A 228 12.48 -0.14 -19.84
N ASN A 229 13.46 0.74 -20.07
CA ASN A 229 13.43 2.11 -19.59
C ASN A 229 12.30 2.91 -20.28
N PRO A 230 11.39 3.60 -19.54
CA PRO A 230 10.33 4.41 -20.15
C PRO A 230 10.83 5.47 -21.13
N GLY A 231 12.02 6.04 -20.90
CA GLY A 231 12.67 6.97 -21.83
C GLY A 231 13.04 6.30 -23.15
N ARG A 232 13.54 5.06 -23.12
CA ARG A 232 13.84 4.28 -24.34
C ARG A 232 12.57 3.95 -25.12
N VAL A 233 11.47 3.62 -24.45
CA VAL A 233 10.16 3.42 -25.12
C VAL A 233 9.72 4.68 -25.88
N GLU A 234 9.92 5.84 -25.28
CA GLU A 234 9.59 7.12 -25.90
C GLU A 234 10.52 7.46 -27.09
N GLU A 235 11.82 7.19 -26.96
CA GLU A 235 12.77 7.30 -28.08
C GLU A 235 12.37 6.42 -29.26
N LEU A 236 12.06 5.14 -29.00
CA LEU A 236 11.61 4.19 -30.03
C LEU A 236 10.30 4.64 -30.70
N ARG A 237 9.38 5.22 -29.91
CA ARG A 237 8.15 5.82 -30.44
C ARG A 237 8.47 6.95 -31.43
N VAL A 238 9.36 7.86 -31.07
CA VAL A 238 9.76 8.98 -31.95
C VAL A 238 10.46 8.47 -33.21
N GLN A 239 11.42 7.55 -33.07
CA GLN A 239 12.15 6.98 -34.20
C GLN A 239 11.23 6.28 -35.20
N ILE A 240 10.23 5.52 -34.72
CA ILE A 240 9.25 4.86 -35.60
C ILE A 240 8.30 5.87 -36.26
N LEU A 241 7.88 6.93 -35.56
CA LEU A 241 7.09 8.00 -36.17
C LEU A 241 7.85 8.65 -37.33
N GLU A 242 9.09 9.06 -37.07
CA GLU A 242 9.95 9.69 -38.06
C GLU A 242 10.20 8.78 -39.27
N GLY A 243 10.47 7.49 -39.03
CA GLY A 243 10.64 6.50 -40.10
C GLY A 243 9.37 6.23 -40.92
N SER A 244 8.19 6.37 -40.32
CA SER A 244 6.89 6.14 -40.99
C SER A 244 6.46 7.28 -41.91
N ASP A 245 6.90 8.51 -41.64
CA ASP A 245 6.58 9.72 -42.43
C ASP A 245 7.51 9.90 -43.65
N VAL A 246 8.64 9.20 -43.69
CA VAL A 246 9.54 9.20 -44.85
C VAL A 246 8.92 8.35 -45.96
N ALA A 247 8.07 8.97 -46.77
CA ALA A 247 7.67 8.39 -48.05
C ALA A 247 8.96 8.16 -48.88
N PRO A 248 9.18 6.96 -49.44
CA PRO A 248 10.33 6.74 -50.30
C PRO A 248 10.26 7.78 -51.43
N PRO A 249 11.33 8.54 -51.70
CA PRO A 249 11.31 9.55 -52.75
C PRO A 249 10.94 8.88 -54.07
N ALA A 250 9.91 9.40 -54.74
CA ALA A 250 9.30 8.77 -55.92
C ALA A 250 10.28 8.56 -57.10
N ASP A 251 11.44 9.23 -57.07
CA ASP A 251 12.37 9.33 -58.19
C ASP A 251 13.68 8.54 -57.99
N ASP A 252 13.86 7.81 -56.88
CA ASP A 252 15.10 7.06 -56.60
C ASP A 252 14.86 5.54 -56.43
N PRO A 253 14.92 4.76 -57.52
CA PRO A 253 14.73 3.31 -57.49
C PRO A 253 15.85 2.56 -56.74
N GLU A 254 17.00 3.18 -56.45
CA GLU A 254 18.05 2.55 -55.64
C GLU A 254 17.72 2.59 -54.13
N ARG A 255 16.81 3.49 -53.70
CA ARG A 255 16.29 3.55 -52.32
C ARG A 255 15.13 2.59 -52.03
N LEU A 256 14.72 1.74 -52.98
CA LEU A 256 13.73 0.69 -52.75
C LEU A 256 14.17 -0.37 -51.71
N GLY A 257 15.45 -0.40 -51.35
CA GLY A 257 15.98 -1.25 -50.28
C GLY A 257 16.21 -0.56 -48.93
N PHE A 258 15.87 0.73 -48.78
CA PHE A 258 16.05 1.44 -47.51
C PHE A 258 14.95 1.04 -46.52
N ASP A 259 15.29 0.20 -45.54
CA ASP A 259 14.45 0.02 -44.36
C ASP A 259 14.83 1.10 -43.33
N PRO A 260 13.94 2.08 -43.02
CA PRO A 260 14.24 3.13 -42.05
C PRO A 260 14.50 2.60 -40.64
N TYR A 261 14.36 1.29 -40.43
CA TYR A 261 14.51 0.60 -39.15
C TYR A 261 15.70 -0.36 -39.09
N GLU A 262 16.65 -0.33 -40.05
CA GLU A 262 17.82 -1.25 -40.06
C GLU A 262 18.63 -1.24 -38.75
N ASP A 263 18.67 -0.10 -38.05
CA ASP A 263 19.41 0.06 -36.79
C ASP A 263 18.65 -0.43 -35.55
N LEU A 264 17.37 -0.83 -35.69
CA LEU A 264 16.53 -1.24 -34.57
C LEU A 264 16.48 -2.76 -34.44
N SER A 265 16.60 -3.21 -33.20
CA SER A 265 16.37 -4.60 -32.82
C SER A 265 14.92 -5.03 -33.13
N TYR A 266 14.67 -6.34 -33.29
CA TYR A 266 13.30 -6.84 -33.50
C TYR A 266 12.42 -6.55 -32.28
N GLN A 267 12.99 -6.76 -31.08
CA GLN A 267 12.35 -6.42 -29.82
C GLN A 267 12.02 -4.92 -29.74
N GLU A 268 12.95 -4.05 -30.15
CA GLU A 268 12.76 -2.60 -30.16
C GLU A 268 11.69 -2.13 -31.15
N LEU A 269 11.63 -2.74 -32.33
CA LEU A 269 10.58 -2.48 -33.33
C LEU A 269 9.19 -2.77 -32.78
N ILE A 270 8.99 -3.95 -32.18
CA ILE A 270 7.70 -4.34 -31.57
C ILE A 270 7.29 -3.31 -30.51
N ILE A 271 8.23 -2.89 -29.67
CA ILE A 271 7.97 -1.92 -28.59
C ILE A 271 7.58 -0.59 -29.17
N GLY A 272 8.36 -0.05 -30.11
CA GLY A 272 8.06 1.24 -30.72
C GLY A 272 6.69 1.23 -31.41
N PHE A 273 6.33 0.15 -32.12
CA PHE A 273 5.02 0.04 -32.77
C PHE A 273 3.86 -0.03 -31.77
N LEU A 274 3.99 -0.83 -30.71
CA LEU A 274 2.98 -0.87 -29.65
C LEU A 274 2.92 0.47 -28.87
N ALA A 275 4.03 1.20 -28.79
CA ALA A 275 4.11 2.51 -28.15
C ALA A 275 3.51 3.65 -28.97
N GLN A 276 3.38 3.50 -30.30
CA GLN A 276 2.67 4.47 -31.18
C GLN A 276 1.25 4.74 -30.69
N GLY A 277 0.64 3.71 -30.10
CA GLY A 277 -0.68 3.84 -29.53
C GLY A 277 -1.80 3.84 -30.56
N ILE A 278 -1.53 3.57 -31.84
CA ILE A 278 -2.53 3.31 -32.89
C ILE A 278 -2.06 2.14 -33.71
N CYS A 279 -2.61 0.96 -33.45
CA CYS A 279 -2.29 -0.21 -34.26
C CYS A 279 -3.37 -1.27 -34.18
N CYS A 280 -3.48 -2.07 -35.24
CA CYS A 280 -4.25 -3.30 -35.17
C CYS A 280 -3.27 -4.44 -34.87
N VAL A 281 -3.48 -5.15 -33.77
CA VAL A 281 -2.64 -6.25 -33.33
C VAL A 281 -3.40 -7.56 -33.56
N GLN A 282 -2.96 -8.41 -34.47
CA GLN A 282 -3.48 -9.77 -34.62
C GLN A 282 -2.56 -10.76 -33.92
N ILE A 283 -3.13 -11.63 -33.08
CA ILE A 283 -2.40 -12.59 -32.29
C ILE A 283 -2.86 -13.98 -32.69
N PHE A 284 -1.97 -14.72 -33.33
CA PHE A 284 -2.19 -16.11 -33.70
C PHE A 284 -1.63 -17.00 -32.59
N THR A 285 -2.46 -17.85 -32.02
CA THR A 285 -2.08 -18.84 -31.01
C THR A 285 -2.43 -20.23 -31.49
N LYS A 286 -1.56 -21.21 -31.23
CA LYS A 286 -1.86 -22.60 -31.52
C LYS A 286 -2.81 -23.17 -30.47
N VAL A 287 -3.90 -23.77 -30.92
CA VAL A 287 -4.89 -24.50 -30.12
C VAL A 287 -5.03 -25.92 -30.66
N THR A 288 -5.20 -26.91 -29.79
CA THR A 288 -5.53 -28.27 -30.28
C THR A 288 -6.99 -28.34 -30.73
N LEU A 289 -7.33 -29.23 -31.67
CA LEU A 289 -8.71 -29.50 -32.09
C LEU A 289 -9.64 -29.80 -30.89
N ALA A 290 -9.12 -30.50 -29.88
CA ALA A 290 -9.86 -30.78 -28.65
C ALA A 290 -10.15 -29.51 -27.83
N GLU A 291 -9.31 -28.47 -27.89
CA GLU A 291 -9.60 -27.19 -27.22
C GLU A 291 -10.65 -26.38 -27.98
N GLN A 292 -10.60 -26.36 -29.31
CA GLN A 292 -11.53 -25.61 -30.14
C GLN A 292 -12.98 -26.06 -29.95
N TYR A 293 -13.20 -27.38 -29.91
CA TYR A 293 -14.53 -27.95 -29.69
C TYR A 293 -14.93 -28.07 -28.21
N ASP A 294 -14.04 -27.69 -27.27
CA ASP A 294 -14.39 -27.63 -25.84
C ASP A 294 -15.14 -26.33 -25.55
N GLY A 295 -16.41 -26.43 -25.15
CA GLY A 295 -17.20 -25.28 -24.72
C GLY A 295 -16.56 -24.47 -23.58
N ALA A 296 -15.59 -25.04 -22.84
CA ALA A 296 -14.80 -24.31 -21.85
C ALA A 296 -13.96 -23.17 -22.45
N TYR A 297 -13.46 -23.32 -23.68
CA TYR A 297 -12.64 -22.30 -24.32
C TYR A 297 -13.49 -21.13 -24.84
N SER A 298 -14.61 -21.43 -25.49
CA SER A 298 -15.59 -20.40 -25.87
C SER A 298 -16.08 -19.60 -24.65
N GLN A 299 -16.35 -20.28 -23.53
CA GLN A 299 -16.70 -19.62 -22.26
C GLN A 299 -15.55 -18.75 -21.71
N PHE A 300 -14.29 -19.18 -21.85
CA PHE A 300 -13.13 -18.42 -21.43
C PHE A 300 -13.03 -17.09 -22.18
N ILE A 301 -13.18 -17.14 -23.50
CA ILE A 301 -13.05 -15.97 -24.37
C ILE A 301 -14.22 -15.01 -24.15
N GLN A 302 -15.46 -15.51 -24.08
CA GLN A 302 -16.63 -14.71 -23.72
C GLN A 302 -16.45 -14.03 -22.36
N TYR A 303 -15.89 -14.75 -21.38
CA TYR A 303 -15.62 -14.20 -20.06
C TYR A 303 -14.55 -13.11 -20.09
N TRP A 304 -13.42 -13.34 -20.74
CA TRP A 304 -12.34 -12.36 -20.87
C TRP A 304 -12.82 -11.11 -21.61
N LEU A 305 -13.55 -11.28 -22.71
CA LEU A 305 -14.14 -10.18 -23.47
C LEU A 305 -15.15 -9.38 -22.67
N GLY A 306 -16.01 -10.05 -21.89
CA GLY A 306 -16.94 -9.39 -20.98
C GLY A 306 -16.20 -8.51 -19.96
N LEU A 307 -15.10 -9.01 -19.39
CA LEU A 307 -14.25 -8.23 -18.49
C LEU A 307 -13.60 -7.02 -19.19
N MET A 308 -12.97 -7.25 -20.35
CA MET A 308 -12.30 -6.20 -21.11
C MET A 308 -13.29 -5.11 -21.52
N LYS A 309 -14.46 -5.47 -22.06
CA LYS A 309 -15.51 -4.53 -22.44
C LYS A 309 -15.99 -3.70 -21.25
N THR A 310 -16.26 -4.37 -20.12
CA THR A 310 -16.71 -3.68 -18.90
C THR A 310 -15.65 -2.72 -18.38
N SER A 311 -14.37 -3.14 -18.38
CA SER A 311 -13.26 -2.31 -17.90
C SER A 311 -12.91 -1.18 -18.86
N MET A 312 -13.14 -1.34 -20.16
CA MET A 312 -12.97 -0.28 -21.15
C MET A 312 -14.03 0.81 -20.98
N THR A 313 -15.30 0.42 -20.75
CA THR A 313 -16.38 1.40 -20.61
C THR A 313 -16.41 2.04 -19.23
N LEU A 314 -16.29 1.25 -18.17
CA LEU A 314 -16.39 1.76 -16.81
C LEU A 314 -15.03 2.17 -16.24
N GLY A 315 -13.91 1.68 -16.78
CA GLY A 315 -12.57 1.80 -16.20
C GLY A 315 -12.17 0.58 -15.36
N HIS A 316 -10.91 0.49 -14.96
CA HIS A 316 -10.48 -0.48 -13.95
C HIS A 316 -11.26 -0.32 -12.65
N PHE A 317 -11.38 -1.40 -11.88
CA PHE A 317 -12.24 -1.42 -10.69
C PHE A 317 -13.70 -1.08 -11.01
N TRP A 318 -14.17 -1.51 -12.18
CA TRP A 318 -15.52 -1.24 -12.68
C TRP A 318 -16.62 -1.59 -11.66
N TYR A 319 -16.39 -2.58 -10.78
CA TYR A 319 -17.32 -2.93 -9.72
C TYR A 319 -17.61 -1.73 -8.83
N TYR A 320 -16.57 -1.04 -8.36
CA TYR A 320 -16.70 0.13 -7.50
C TYR A 320 -17.15 1.35 -8.29
N ARG A 321 -16.65 1.54 -9.51
CA ARG A 321 -17.07 2.67 -10.35
C ARG A 321 -18.57 2.66 -10.62
N LYS A 322 -19.18 1.48 -10.78
CA LYS A 322 -20.64 1.37 -10.96
C LYS A 322 -21.47 1.85 -9.76
N TYR A 323 -20.94 1.79 -8.54
CA TYR A 323 -21.64 2.33 -7.35
C TYR A 323 -21.47 3.84 -7.20
N ASN A 324 -20.69 4.49 -8.04
CA ASN A 324 -20.37 5.90 -7.96
C ASN A 324 -20.90 6.65 -9.19
N ARG A 325 -20.90 7.98 -9.13
CA ARG A 325 -21.30 8.81 -10.28
C ARG A 325 -20.30 8.60 -11.42
N GLU A 326 -20.83 8.50 -12.63
CA GLU A 326 -20.00 8.38 -13.84
C GLU A 326 -18.96 9.51 -13.92
N GLY A 327 -17.74 9.16 -14.31
CA GLY A 327 -16.61 10.11 -14.38
C GLY A 327 -15.93 10.44 -13.05
N THR A 328 -16.42 9.93 -11.91
CA THR A 328 -15.73 10.14 -10.61
C THR A 328 -14.39 9.38 -10.61
N ARG A 329 -13.31 10.08 -10.25
CA ARG A 329 -11.98 9.48 -10.05
C ARG A 329 -12.01 8.50 -8.88
N LEU A 330 -11.26 7.39 -8.99
CA LEU A 330 -11.28 6.33 -7.96
C LEU A 330 -10.81 6.81 -6.59
N ILE A 331 -9.93 7.78 -6.58
CA ILE A 331 -9.34 8.37 -5.38
C ILE A 331 -10.07 9.62 -4.89
N SER A 332 -11.19 10.01 -5.54
CA SER A 332 -11.96 11.18 -5.11
C SER A 332 -12.59 10.91 -3.74
N HIS A 333 -12.65 11.96 -2.91
CA HIS A 333 -13.44 11.94 -1.68
C HIS A 333 -14.94 11.71 -1.93
N ASP A 334 -15.42 11.95 -3.16
CA ASP A 334 -16.79 11.65 -3.57
C ASP A 334 -17.08 10.14 -3.66
N ILE A 335 -16.04 9.31 -3.77
CA ILE A 335 -16.22 7.87 -3.78
C ILE A 335 -16.48 7.38 -2.37
N THR A 336 -17.72 6.95 -2.15
CA THR A 336 -18.13 6.38 -0.87
C THR A 336 -17.82 4.89 -0.87
N ILE A 337 -16.59 4.51 -0.51
CA ILE A 337 -16.22 3.09 -0.34
C ILE A 337 -16.96 2.48 0.85
N ALA A 338 -17.16 3.28 1.90
CA ALA A 338 -17.87 2.88 3.10
C ALA A 338 -19.25 2.33 2.76
N GLY A 339 -19.49 1.06 3.10
CA GLY A 339 -20.78 0.39 2.85
C GLY A 339 -20.93 -0.24 1.46
N ILE A 340 -19.99 -0.06 0.53
CA ILE A 340 -19.94 -0.90 -0.67
C ILE A 340 -19.42 -2.27 -0.25
N GLU A 341 -20.18 -3.34 -0.50
CA GLU A 341 -19.74 -4.69 -0.17
C GLU A 341 -18.53 -5.14 -1.01
N ALA A 342 -17.80 -6.16 -0.55
CA ALA A 342 -16.77 -6.75 -1.38
C ALA A 342 -17.40 -7.48 -2.59
N PRO A 343 -16.74 -7.53 -3.75
CA PRO A 343 -17.29 -8.21 -4.91
C PRO A 343 -17.59 -9.67 -4.63
N ARG A 344 -18.80 -10.08 -4.97
CA ARG A 344 -19.35 -11.37 -4.56
C ARG A 344 -18.54 -12.59 -5.02
N TRP A 345 -17.85 -12.50 -6.15
CA TRP A 345 -17.03 -13.61 -6.68
C TRP A 345 -15.78 -13.88 -5.83
N LEU A 346 -15.35 -12.90 -5.02
CA LEU A 346 -14.29 -13.05 -4.04
C LEU A 346 -14.77 -13.70 -2.74
N ALA A 347 -16.08 -13.70 -2.45
CA ALA A 347 -16.60 -14.22 -1.19
C ALA A 347 -16.34 -15.73 -1.02
N THR A 348 -15.75 -16.09 0.12
CA THR A 348 -15.46 -17.48 0.52
C THR A 348 -16.43 -17.98 1.59
N LYS A 349 -16.92 -17.08 2.44
CA LYS A 349 -17.92 -17.36 3.47
C LYS A 349 -18.94 -16.24 3.57
N PHE A 350 -20.16 -16.61 3.93
CA PHE A 350 -21.26 -15.69 4.14
C PHE A 350 -21.79 -15.79 5.56
N GLU A 351 -22.10 -14.65 6.16
CA GLU A 351 -22.97 -14.59 7.33
C GLU A 351 -24.41 -14.55 6.82
N VAL A 352 -25.17 -15.57 7.18
CA VAL A 352 -26.54 -15.76 6.72
C VAL A 352 -27.48 -15.66 7.91
N VAL A 353 -28.46 -14.77 7.81
CA VAL A 353 -29.55 -14.64 8.76
C VAL A 353 -30.68 -15.53 8.27
N TYR A 354 -31.19 -16.40 9.14
CA TYR A 354 -32.30 -17.30 8.86
C TYR A 354 -33.52 -16.85 9.66
N ASP A 355 -34.70 -16.93 9.04
CA ASP A 355 -35.97 -16.76 9.75
C ASP A 355 -36.32 -18.01 10.58
N ALA A 356 -37.49 -17.99 11.24
CA ALA A 356 -37.98 -19.09 12.05
C ALA A 356 -38.19 -20.41 11.28
N ASN A 357 -38.27 -20.37 9.94
CA ASN A 357 -38.43 -21.54 9.08
C ASN A 357 -37.10 -22.03 8.49
N ASP A 358 -35.96 -21.56 9.03
CA ASP A 358 -34.62 -21.81 8.48
C ASP A 358 -34.46 -21.36 7.02
N ILE A 359 -35.24 -20.35 6.61
CA ILE A 359 -35.11 -19.73 5.29
C ILE A 359 -34.13 -18.55 5.40
N PRO A 360 -33.08 -18.49 4.58
CA PRO A 360 -32.14 -17.37 4.60
C PRO A 360 -32.85 -16.08 4.15
N VAL A 361 -32.90 -15.09 5.05
CA VAL A 361 -33.48 -13.76 4.82
C VAL A 361 -32.45 -12.71 4.43
N SER A 362 -31.21 -12.84 4.91
CA SER A 362 -30.10 -11.95 4.58
C SER A 362 -28.80 -12.73 4.43
N MET A 363 -27.92 -12.25 3.57
CA MET A 363 -26.63 -12.88 3.26
C MET A 363 -25.60 -11.81 2.99
N VAL A 364 -24.59 -11.70 3.85
CA VAL A 364 -23.51 -10.71 3.74
C VAL A 364 -22.16 -11.44 3.66
N PRO A 365 -21.24 -11.06 2.76
CA PRO A 365 -19.89 -11.61 2.76
C PRO A 365 -19.23 -11.43 4.13
N SER A 366 -18.84 -12.54 4.76
CA SER A 366 -18.11 -12.53 6.04
C SER A 366 -16.61 -12.75 5.86
N ARG A 367 -16.24 -13.49 4.80
CA ARG A 367 -14.86 -13.62 4.34
C ARG A 367 -14.78 -13.63 2.82
N TRP A 368 -13.69 -13.11 2.27
CA TRP A 368 -13.41 -13.07 0.84
C TRP A 368 -11.91 -13.11 0.55
N GLY A 369 -11.57 -13.49 -0.68
CA GLY A 369 -10.20 -13.52 -1.20
C GLY A 369 -9.70 -12.12 -1.60
N THR A 370 -8.43 -12.08 -2.00
CA THR A 370 -7.75 -10.87 -2.48
C THR A 370 -7.83 -10.75 -3.98
N TYR A 371 -7.66 -9.52 -4.46
CA TYR A 371 -7.36 -9.25 -5.84
C TYR A 371 -5.97 -9.74 -6.21
N ARG A 372 -5.85 -10.24 -7.43
CA ARG A 372 -4.54 -10.49 -8.01
C ARG A 372 -4.07 -9.20 -8.65
N LEU A 373 -3.01 -8.64 -8.09
CA LEU A 373 -2.45 -7.40 -8.61
C LEU A 373 -1.57 -7.69 -9.83
N PRO A 374 -1.68 -6.91 -10.91
CA PRO A 374 -0.68 -6.94 -11.98
C PRO A 374 0.66 -6.47 -11.41
N GLN A 375 1.75 -6.84 -12.08
CA GLN A 375 3.09 -6.37 -11.70
C GLN A 375 3.20 -4.84 -11.76
N VAL A 376 2.49 -4.21 -12.70
CA VAL A 376 2.52 -2.76 -12.91
C VAL A 376 1.10 -2.23 -12.83
N LEU A 377 0.75 -1.61 -11.70
CA LEU A 377 -0.51 -0.87 -11.56
C LEU A 377 -0.35 0.56 -12.06
N VAL A 378 -1.42 1.12 -12.62
CA VAL A 378 -1.50 2.57 -12.83
C VAL A 378 -1.53 3.26 -11.47
N GLY A 379 -0.94 4.45 -11.39
CA GLY A 379 -0.83 5.18 -10.12
C GLY A 379 -2.16 5.38 -9.37
N GLU A 380 -3.20 5.78 -10.09
CA GLU A 380 -4.56 5.95 -9.53
C GLU A 380 -5.15 4.62 -9.02
N ASP A 381 -4.91 3.53 -9.74
CA ASP A 381 -5.40 2.20 -9.40
C ASP A 381 -4.72 1.65 -8.14
N CYS A 382 -3.40 1.86 -8.02
CA CYS A 382 -2.64 1.50 -6.82
C CYS A 382 -3.13 2.31 -5.61
N ALA A 383 -3.29 3.63 -5.78
CA ALA A 383 -3.83 4.52 -4.76
C ALA A 383 -5.23 4.09 -4.30
N PHE A 384 -6.09 3.71 -5.24
CA PHE A 384 -7.42 3.21 -4.95
C PHE A 384 -7.41 1.88 -4.19
N LEU A 385 -6.57 0.92 -4.58
CA LEU A 385 -6.41 -0.34 -3.85
C LEU A 385 -5.96 -0.12 -2.42
N ILE A 386 -4.98 0.76 -2.22
CA ILE A 386 -4.51 1.13 -0.88
C ILE A 386 -5.67 1.73 -0.08
N THR A 387 -6.43 2.65 -0.69
CA THR A 387 -7.59 3.30 -0.06
C THR A 387 -8.69 2.30 0.31
N ILE A 388 -9.08 1.39 -0.58
CA ILE A 388 -10.00 0.29 -0.26
C ILE A 388 -9.42 -0.53 0.90
N GLY A 389 -8.14 -0.91 0.81
CA GLY A 389 -7.52 -1.74 1.81
C GLY A 389 -7.56 -1.12 3.21
N ILE A 390 -7.27 0.18 3.30
CA ILE A 390 -7.36 0.97 4.53
C ILE A 390 -8.80 1.01 5.02
N GLN A 391 -9.77 1.29 4.13
CA GLN A 391 -11.18 1.33 4.48
C GLN A 391 -11.71 -0.02 4.98
N ARG A 392 -11.30 -1.13 4.38
CA ARG A 392 -11.65 -2.49 4.83
C ARG A 392 -11.01 -2.85 6.16
N ALA A 393 -9.78 -2.38 6.41
CA ALA A 393 -9.16 -2.51 7.72
C ALA A 393 -9.95 -1.77 8.80
N LEU A 394 -10.36 -0.53 8.51
CA LEU A 394 -11.24 0.25 9.39
C LEU A 394 -12.59 -0.45 9.61
N GLU A 395 -13.31 -0.83 8.55
CA GLU A 395 -14.59 -1.53 8.68
C GLU A 395 -14.46 -2.84 9.45
N HIS A 396 -13.38 -3.60 9.24
CA HIS A 396 -13.13 -4.83 9.98
C HIS A 396 -12.86 -4.55 11.46
N GLN A 397 -12.05 -3.54 11.78
CA GLN A 397 -11.81 -3.09 13.14
C GLN A 397 -13.12 -2.66 13.80
N ASN A 398 -13.90 -1.80 13.14
CA ASN A 398 -15.20 -1.36 13.63
C ASN A 398 -16.14 -2.55 13.83
N ARG A 399 -16.16 -3.55 12.93
CA ARG A 399 -16.94 -4.78 13.10
C ARG A 399 -16.46 -5.63 14.27
N LEU A 400 -15.15 -5.73 14.51
CA LEU A 400 -14.62 -6.42 15.68
C LEU A 400 -15.07 -5.67 16.94
N VAL A 401 -14.77 -4.38 17.04
CA VAL A 401 -15.21 -3.51 18.14
C VAL A 401 -16.72 -3.62 18.35
N SER A 402 -17.52 -3.56 17.29
CA SER A 402 -18.97 -3.73 17.30
C SER A 402 -19.41 -5.11 17.76
N LYS A 403 -18.79 -6.18 17.28
CA LYS A 403 -19.13 -7.54 17.70
C LYS A 403 -18.86 -7.75 19.20
N TYR A 404 -17.88 -7.06 19.74
CA TYR A 404 -17.52 -7.16 21.16
C TYR A 404 -18.25 -6.13 22.05
N LEU A 405 -18.82 -5.06 21.49
CA LEU A 405 -19.43 -3.95 22.26
C LEU A 405 -20.86 -3.53 21.86
N ILE A 406 -21.30 -3.73 20.61
CA ILE A 406 -22.61 -3.27 20.14
C ILE A 406 -23.75 -4.20 20.56
N ASP A 407 -23.50 -5.49 20.79
CA ASP A 407 -24.54 -6.31 21.43
C ASP A 407 -24.70 -5.98 22.93
N ARG A 408 -23.70 -5.37 23.58
CA ARG A 408 -23.79 -4.89 24.97
C ARG A 408 -22.78 -3.78 25.22
N GLU A 409 -23.27 -2.57 25.47
CA GLU A 409 -22.61 -1.67 26.41
C GLU A 409 -22.14 -2.52 27.58
N ALA A 410 -20.83 -2.74 27.71
CA ALA A 410 -20.35 -3.77 28.61
C ALA A 410 -20.61 -3.29 30.03
N ASP A 411 -21.60 -3.91 30.68
CA ASP A 411 -21.87 -3.65 32.08
C ASP A 411 -20.57 -3.87 32.85
N CYS A 412 -20.08 -2.80 33.44
CA CYS A 412 -18.86 -2.82 34.21
C CYS A 412 -19.10 -2.07 35.51
N THR A 413 -18.28 -2.40 36.50
CA THR A 413 -18.17 -1.62 37.72
C THR A 413 -16.93 -0.77 37.62
N MET A 414 -17.12 0.54 37.74
CA MET A 414 -16.09 1.55 37.61
C MET A 414 -15.85 2.20 38.98
N ARG A 415 -14.59 2.36 39.37
CA ARG A 415 -14.22 3.13 40.56
C ARG A 415 -13.41 4.35 40.15
N PHE A 416 -13.96 5.54 40.43
CA PHE A 416 -13.34 6.82 40.08
C PHE A 416 -12.42 7.29 41.20
N ILE A 417 -11.17 7.58 40.85
CA ILE A 417 -10.16 8.18 41.71
C ILE A 417 -9.81 9.55 41.12
N ALA A 418 -10.26 10.63 41.77
CA ALA A 418 -10.00 11.98 41.28
C ALA A 418 -8.51 12.33 41.33
N ASN A 419 -8.04 13.08 40.33
CA ASN A 419 -6.71 13.66 40.34
C ASN A 419 -6.64 14.75 41.43
N PRO A 420 -5.77 14.63 42.45
CA PRO A 420 -5.72 15.60 43.55
C PRO A 420 -5.22 16.98 43.12
N HIS A 421 -4.62 17.08 41.93
CA HIS A 421 -4.02 18.31 41.45
C HIS A 421 -4.82 18.99 40.33
N LYS A 422 -5.84 18.32 39.79
CA LYS A 422 -6.69 18.88 38.74
C LYS A 422 -8.13 18.43 38.81
N ASP A 423 -9.01 19.42 38.68
CA ASP A 423 -10.44 19.20 38.60
C ASP A 423 -10.81 18.44 37.32
N ALA A 424 -11.93 17.70 37.38
CA ALA A 424 -12.51 16.99 36.25
C ALA A 424 -11.63 15.90 35.62
N GLN A 425 -10.70 15.35 36.40
CA GLN A 425 -9.75 14.32 35.95
C GLN A 425 -9.78 13.10 36.87
N TYR A 426 -9.80 11.91 36.29
CA TYR A 426 -9.96 10.67 37.03
C TYR A 426 -9.09 9.55 36.48
N LEU A 427 -8.55 8.76 37.41
CA LEU A 427 -8.12 7.40 37.15
C LEU A 427 -9.29 6.47 37.50
N VAL A 428 -9.79 5.72 36.52
CA VAL A 428 -10.97 4.88 36.64
C VAL A 428 -10.57 3.42 36.56
N GLN A 429 -10.76 2.69 37.65
CA GLN A 429 -10.57 1.25 37.65
C GLN A 429 -11.82 0.60 37.06
N VAL A 430 -11.65 -0.16 35.98
CA VAL A 430 -12.78 -0.80 35.27
C VAL A 430 -12.72 -2.30 35.49
N LYS A 431 -13.80 -2.86 36.04
CA LYS A 431 -14.02 -4.31 36.11
C LYS A 431 -15.24 -4.68 35.29
N ILE A 432 -15.06 -5.47 34.25
CA ILE A 432 -16.13 -5.99 33.39
C ILE A 432 -16.93 -7.04 34.17
N SER A 433 -18.27 -6.99 34.09
CA SER A 433 -19.11 -7.93 34.82
C SER A 433 -18.91 -9.38 34.33
N GLU A 434 -18.77 -10.33 35.26
CA GLU A 434 -18.54 -11.76 35.00
C GLU A 434 -19.68 -12.47 34.23
N SER A 435 -20.84 -11.81 34.04
CA SER A 435 -21.97 -12.35 33.28
C SER A 435 -21.77 -12.35 31.76
N HIS A 436 -20.65 -11.83 31.27
CA HIS A 436 -20.35 -11.83 29.83
C HIS A 436 -19.62 -13.11 29.41
N ASP A 437 -19.88 -13.52 28.17
CA ASP A 437 -19.28 -14.69 27.54
C ASP A 437 -17.74 -14.63 27.66
N LYS A 438 -17.05 -15.78 27.72
CA LYS A 438 -15.57 -15.87 27.90
C LYS A 438 -14.75 -15.21 26.77
N ASN A 439 -15.42 -14.56 25.83
CA ASN A 439 -14.91 -13.99 24.60
C ASN A 439 -14.81 -12.46 24.61
N VAL A 440 -15.00 -11.78 25.76
CA VAL A 440 -14.78 -10.32 25.85
C VAL A 440 -13.30 -10.02 25.64
N ILE A 441 -12.97 -9.34 24.54
CA ILE A 441 -11.63 -8.83 24.29
C ILE A 441 -11.44 -7.57 25.12
N MET A 442 -10.47 -7.60 26.03
CA MET A 442 -10.09 -6.43 26.81
C MET A 442 -9.45 -5.38 25.89
N PRO A 443 -9.78 -4.09 26.06
CA PRO A 443 -9.11 -3.04 25.30
C PRO A 443 -7.62 -3.04 25.65
N THR A 444 -6.77 -2.84 24.64
CA THR A 444 -5.33 -2.72 24.85
C THR A 444 -4.98 -1.41 25.54
N ALA A 445 -3.79 -1.32 26.14
CA ALA A 445 -3.23 -0.03 26.51
C ALA A 445 -3.30 0.93 25.29
N ASP A 446 -3.52 2.21 25.58
CA ASP A 446 -3.71 3.31 24.63
C ASP A 446 -5.02 3.32 23.84
N ALA A 447 -5.90 2.33 24.02
CA ALA A 447 -7.22 2.33 23.42
C ALA A 447 -8.05 3.50 23.97
N ARG A 448 -8.68 4.28 23.09
CA ARG A 448 -9.61 5.34 23.49
C ARG A 448 -10.95 4.70 23.85
N VAL A 449 -11.54 5.18 24.93
CA VAL A 449 -12.82 4.67 25.42
C VAL A 449 -13.72 5.81 25.89
N ILE A 450 -15.02 5.62 25.81
CA ILE A 450 -16.04 6.45 26.43
C ILE A 450 -16.64 5.66 27.58
N LEU A 451 -16.59 6.23 28.78
CA LEU A 451 -17.19 5.70 29.99
C LEU A 451 -18.54 6.39 30.22
N ARG A 452 -19.62 5.62 30.25
CA ARG A 452 -20.97 6.10 30.55
C ARG A 452 -21.39 5.60 31.93
N VAL A 453 -21.62 6.52 32.87
CA VAL A 453 -22.03 6.18 34.24
C VAL A 453 -23.24 7.00 34.68
N ARG A 454 -24.17 6.39 35.42
CA ARG A 454 -25.27 7.13 36.05
C ARG A 454 -24.87 7.57 37.46
N GLY A 455 -24.52 8.85 37.60
CA GLY A 455 -24.04 9.45 38.84
C GLY A 455 -24.78 10.73 39.24
N TYR A 456 -24.56 11.18 40.48
CA TYR A 456 -24.95 12.53 40.89
C TYR A 456 -23.81 13.49 40.55
N LEU A 457 -24.14 14.60 39.89
CA LEU A 457 -23.19 15.71 39.68
C LEU A 457 -22.96 16.50 40.98
N PRO A 458 -21.80 17.14 41.14
CA PRO A 458 -21.55 18.05 42.27
C PRO A 458 -22.66 19.08 42.42
N GLY A 459 -23.29 19.13 43.60
CA GLY A 459 -24.40 20.04 43.89
C GLY A 459 -25.78 19.64 43.31
N SER A 460 -25.88 18.56 42.53
CA SER A 460 -27.15 18.08 41.96
C SER A 460 -27.76 16.94 42.78
N ARG A 461 -29.07 17.03 43.06
CA ARG A 461 -29.89 15.91 43.61
C ARG A 461 -30.44 14.96 42.54
N LYS A 462 -30.28 15.28 41.25
CA LYS A 462 -30.75 14.42 40.15
C LYS A 462 -29.57 13.61 39.60
N LYS A 463 -29.77 12.29 39.49
CA LYS A 463 -28.85 11.42 38.73
C LYS A 463 -28.86 11.84 37.27
N ARG A 464 -27.69 11.94 36.66
CA ARG A 464 -27.51 12.14 35.22
C ARG A 464 -26.60 11.05 34.68
N GLU A 465 -26.75 10.79 33.41
CA GLU A 465 -25.75 10.05 32.66
C GLU A 465 -24.55 10.96 32.43
N LEU A 466 -23.38 10.48 32.82
CA LEU A 466 -22.10 11.16 32.70
C LEU A 466 -21.33 10.41 31.63
N GLU A 467 -20.81 11.15 30.67
CA GLU A 467 -19.96 10.63 29.61
C GLU A 467 -18.54 11.17 29.85
N LEU A 468 -17.59 10.25 30.02
CA LEU A 468 -16.19 10.58 30.23
C LEU A 468 -15.36 9.89 29.17
N MET A 469 -14.73 10.66 28.30
CA MET A 469 -13.77 10.12 27.36
C MET A 469 -12.46 9.84 28.08
N GLY A 470 -11.80 8.73 27.76
CA GLY A 470 -10.55 8.34 28.37
C GLY A 470 -9.69 7.43 27.51
N ILE A 471 -8.53 7.08 28.05
CA ILE A 471 -7.52 6.22 27.42
C ILE A 471 -7.23 5.07 28.39
N VAL A 472 -7.20 3.84 27.87
CA VAL A 472 -6.82 2.66 28.66
C VAL A 472 -5.33 2.72 28.97
N THR A 473 -4.97 2.54 30.24
CA THR A 473 -3.57 2.50 30.70
C THR A 473 -3.27 1.10 31.24
N ASP A 474 -1.98 0.78 31.38
CA ASP A 474 -1.57 -0.42 32.08
C ASP A 474 -2.20 -0.49 33.48
N SER A 475 -2.61 -1.71 33.87
CA SER A 475 -3.26 -1.94 35.15
C SER A 475 -2.25 -1.93 36.29
N TYR A 476 -1.95 -0.74 36.81
CA TYR A 476 -1.10 -0.56 38.00
C TYR A 476 -1.65 -1.29 39.24
N LEU A 477 -2.94 -1.65 39.23
CA LEU A 477 -3.68 -2.21 40.36
C LEU A 477 -4.38 -3.52 39.98
N SER A 478 -3.68 -4.38 39.23
CA SER A 478 -4.14 -5.62 38.59
C SER A 478 -4.91 -6.64 39.46
N LYS A 479 -4.96 -6.47 40.78
CA LYS A 479 -5.71 -7.37 41.67
C LYS A 479 -7.22 -7.11 41.73
N TYR A 480 -7.70 -5.93 41.32
CA TYR A 480 -9.10 -5.51 41.60
C TYR A 480 -9.88 -5.03 40.38
N CYS A 481 -9.23 -4.88 39.24
CA CYS A 481 -9.81 -4.42 37.99
C CYS A 481 -9.15 -5.11 36.81
N ASP A 482 -9.88 -5.21 35.71
CA ASP A 482 -9.35 -5.82 34.47
C ASP A 482 -8.36 -4.87 33.79
N PHE A 483 -8.69 -3.57 33.78
CA PHE A 483 -7.83 -2.51 33.27
C PHE A 483 -8.16 -1.18 33.95
N THR A 484 -7.29 -0.18 33.71
CA THR A 484 -7.48 1.17 34.22
C THR A 484 -7.70 2.11 33.03
N VAL A 485 -8.60 3.07 33.19
CA VAL A 485 -8.90 4.09 32.20
C VAL A 485 -8.61 5.43 32.82
N PHE A 486 -7.90 6.25 32.09
CA PHE A 486 -7.65 7.62 32.45
C PHE A 486 -8.60 8.53 31.70
N CYS A 487 -9.47 9.26 32.39
CA CYS A 487 -10.52 10.02 31.75
C CYS A 487 -10.70 11.42 32.34
N TRP A 488 -11.34 12.26 31.56
CA TRP A 488 -11.64 13.66 31.86
C TRP A 488 -13.13 13.91 31.65
N GLY A 489 -13.69 14.83 32.42
CA GLY A 489 -15.09 15.22 32.37
C GLY A 489 -15.67 15.51 33.75
N MET A 490 -16.97 15.72 33.84
CA MET A 490 -17.62 15.80 35.14
C MET A 490 -17.82 14.40 35.70
N GLY A 491 -17.07 14.05 36.73
CA GLY A 491 -17.17 12.77 37.42
C GLY A 491 -18.33 12.71 38.42
N PRO A 492 -18.65 11.50 38.91
CA PRO A 492 -19.69 11.31 39.91
C PRO A 492 -19.23 11.78 41.31
N ASN A 493 -20.17 12.24 42.14
CA ASN A 493 -19.89 12.63 43.53
C ASN A 493 -19.37 11.50 44.42
N ASN A 494 -19.75 10.26 44.13
CA ASN A 494 -19.36 9.09 44.91
C ASN A 494 -18.00 8.58 44.42
N LEU A 495 -16.97 9.39 44.60
CA LEU A 495 -15.59 9.00 44.35
C LEU A 495 -15.24 7.84 45.28
N ASN A 496 -14.48 6.85 44.78
CA ASN A 496 -14.08 5.61 45.46
C ASN A 496 -15.11 4.46 45.56
N ASP A 497 -16.40 4.67 45.28
CA ASP A 497 -17.35 3.56 45.19
C ASP A 497 -17.31 2.90 43.80
N PHE A 498 -17.64 1.61 43.74
CA PHE A 498 -17.88 0.93 42.47
C PHE A 498 -19.26 1.31 41.94
N ILE A 499 -19.27 2.07 40.85
CA ILE A 499 -20.47 2.54 40.16
C ILE A 499 -20.69 1.65 38.95
N LYS A 500 -21.92 1.17 38.76
CA LYS A 500 -22.29 0.46 37.53
C LYS A 500 -22.27 1.45 36.37
N GLY A 501 -21.55 1.08 35.32
CA GLY A 501 -21.31 1.87 34.14
C GLY A 501 -21.23 1.00 32.90
N LYS A 502 -20.97 1.67 31.80
CA LYS A 502 -20.86 1.12 30.46
C LYS A 502 -19.63 1.69 29.81
N ILE A 503 -18.92 0.86 29.07
CA ILE A 503 -17.71 1.25 28.34
C ILE A 503 -17.91 1.02 26.85
N GLU A 504 -17.51 2.01 26.06
CA GLU A 504 -17.51 2.02 24.61
C GLU A 504 -16.06 2.26 24.17
N ILE A 505 -15.53 1.47 23.23
CA ILE A 505 -14.22 1.76 22.63
C ILE A 505 -14.47 2.76 21.51
N VAL A 506 -13.71 3.85 21.52
CA VAL A 506 -13.74 4.87 20.47
C VAL A 506 -12.80 4.42 19.37
N ASP A 507 -13.34 4.25 18.17
CA ASP A 507 -12.53 3.92 17.00
C ASP A 507 -11.55 5.07 16.69
N ASP A 508 -10.25 4.75 16.64
CA ASP A 508 -9.23 5.71 16.19
C ASP A 508 -9.23 5.79 14.65
N ILE A 509 -10.25 6.48 14.12
CA ILE A 509 -10.37 6.77 12.69
C ILE A 509 -9.24 7.66 12.17
N THR A 510 -8.51 8.35 13.05
CA THR A 510 -7.51 9.35 12.66
C THR A 510 -6.35 8.70 11.92
N THR A 511 -5.90 7.52 12.34
CA THR A 511 -4.80 6.82 11.64
C THR A 511 -5.19 6.45 10.21
N PHE A 512 -6.37 5.86 10.02
CA PHE A 512 -6.87 5.50 8.69
C PHE A 512 -7.13 6.75 7.82
N ALA A 513 -7.71 7.81 8.39
CA ALA A 513 -7.92 9.07 7.69
C ALA A 513 -6.59 9.69 7.20
N ARG A 514 -5.55 9.69 8.04
CA ARG A 514 -4.21 10.13 7.67
C ARG A 514 -3.66 9.29 6.52
N GLN A 515 -3.79 7.97 6.56
CA GLN A 515 -3.31 7.09 5.49
C GLN A 515 -4.02 7.39 4.16
N ILE A 516 -5.36 7.53 4.16
CA ILE A 516 -6.12 7.87 2.94
C ILE A 516 -5.70 9.23 2.38
N ASN A 517 -5.69 10.26 3.24
CA ASN A 517 -5.32 11.62 2.82
C ASN A 517 -3.87 11.68 2.31
N ALA A 518 -2.96 10.93 2.93
CA ALA A 518 -1.57 10.80 2.48
C ALA A 518 -1.48 10.17 1.09
N THR A 519 -2.20 9.08 0.85
CA THR A 519 -2.23 8.41 -0.44
C THR A 519 -2.77 9.34 -1.53
N THR A 520 -3.89 10.03 -1.27
CA THR A 520 -4.45 11.01 -2.23
C THR A 520 -3.46 12.14 -2.53
N ILE A 521 -2.83 12.73 -1.51
CA ILE A 521 -1.83 13.79 -1.70
C ILE A 521 -0.65 13.28 -2.52
N ALA A 522 -0.14 12.08 -2.24
CA ALA A 522 0.99 11.52 -2.96
C ALA A 522 0.71 11.23 -4.44
N THR A 523 -0.54 10.87 -4.77
CA THR A 523 -0.98 10.67 -6.16
C THR A 523 -1.10 11.99 -6.91
N ASP A 524 -1.77 12.98 -6.32
CA ASP A 524 -2.15 14.22 -7.02
C ASP A 524 -1.04 15.29 -7.01
N LYS A 525 -0.27 15.42 -5.93
CA LYS A 525 0.68 16.52 -5.77
C LYS A 525 2.00 16.22 -6.49
N GLN A 526 2.38 17.07 -7.44
CA GLN A 526 3.67 16.96 -8.14
C GLN A 526 4.82 17.53 -7.30
N GLN A 527 5.99 16.89 -7.39
CA GLN A 527 7.23 17.39 -6.81
C GLN A 527 8.16 17.88 -7.90
N THR A 528 8.97 18.88 -7.59
CA THR A 528 9.93 19.46 -8.53
C THR A 528 11.36 19.02 -8.28
N SER A 529 11.68 18.57 -7.06
CA SER A 529 13.04 18.19 -6.64
C SER A 529 13.04 17.26 -5.44
N GLY A 530 14.14 16.54 -5.25
CA GLY A 530 14.31 15.56 -4.18
C GLY A 530 13.81 14.18 -4.60
N VAL A 531 13.38 13.39 -3.62
CA VAL A 531 12.86 12.04 -3.87
C VAL A 531 11.45 12.15 -4.44
N ASP A 532 11.16 11.48 -5.57
CA ASP A 532 9.78 11.40 -6.07
C ASP A 532 8.96 10.47 -5.16
N ILE A 533 8.30 11.04 -4.16
CA ILE A 533 7.52 10.32 -3.15
C ILE A 533 6.33 9.60 -3.80
N GLY A 534 5.68 10.21 -4.79
CA GLY A 534 4.58 9.59 -5.51
C GLY A 534 5.03 8.32 -6.25
N ALA A 535 6.20 8.39 -6.90
CA ALA A 535 6.79 7.22 -7.56
C ALA A 535 7.36 6.20 -6.57
N LEU A 536 8.02 6.65 -5.50
CA LEU A 536 8.53 5.81 -4.42
C LEU A 536 7.42 4.96 -3.80
N LEU A 537 6.22 5.52 -3.59
CA LEU A 537 5.07 4.80 -3.05
C LEU A 537 4.33 3.93 -4.10
N HIS A 538 4.84 3.83 -5.34
CA HIS A 538 4.18 3.21 -6.49
C HIS A 538 2.78 3.79 -6.79
N LEU A 539 2.57 5.07 -6.49
CA LEU A 539 1.30 5.79 -6.70
C LEU A 539 1.27 6.59 -8.01
N ARG A 540 2.39 6.67 -8.73
CA ARG A 540 2.50 7.20 -10.10
C ARG A 540 3.86 6.87 -10.72
N GLU A 541 4.01 7.17 -12.00
CA GLU A 541 5.32 7.11 -12.67
C GLU A 541 6.27 8.21 -12.15
N PRO A 542 7.60 8.00 -12.20
CA PRO A 542 8.58 9.04 -11.88
C PRO A 542 8.39 10.31 -12.73
N THR A 543 8.41 11.45 -12.05
CA THR A 543 8.23 12.81 -12.57
C THR A 543 9.36 13.75 -12.15
N VAL A 544 10.05 13.47 -11.04
CA VAL A 544 11.15 14.31 -10.55
C VAL A 544 12.45 13.98 -11.28
N VAL A 545 13.07 14.99 -11.88
CA VAL A 545 14.36 14.85 -12.59
C VAL A 545 15.55 15.12 -11.66
N ASN A 546 15.42 16.07 -10.73
CA ASN A 546 16.52 16.45 -9.82
C ASN A 546 16.43 15.69 -8.49
N THR A 547 16.87 14.43 -8.50
CA THR A 547 16.80 13.52 -7.34
C THR A 547 18.05 13.55 -6.46
N ALA A 548 19.24 13.80 -7.03
CA ALA A 548 20.53 13.80 -6.34
C ALA A 548 20.82 15.07 -5.50
N VAL A 549 19.80 15.65 -4.84
CA VAL A 549 19.91 16.97 -4.20
C VAL A 549 20.91 16.96 -3.03
N VAL A 550 20.84 15.96 -2.15
CA VAL A 550 21.76 15.85 -1.00
C VAL A 550 23.19 15.61 -1.45
N ARG A 551 23.39 14.72 -2.42
CA ARG A 551 24.71 14.45 -3.00
C ARG A 551 25.37 15.72 -3.53
N LYS A 552 24.68 16.47 -4.40
CA LYS A 552 25.23 17.71 -4.97
C LYS A 552 25.57 18.73 -3.89
N ALA A 553 24.68 18.91 -2.91
CA ALA A 553 24.91 19.87 -1.82
C ALA A 553 26.13 19.51 -0.96
N ILE A 554 26.35 18.21 -0.69
CA ILE A 554 27.52 17.75 0.07
C ILE A 554 28.81 17.81 -0.78
N GLU A 555 28.74 17.47 -2.08
CA GLU A 555 29.88 17.61 -3.01
C GLU A 555 30.32 19.08 -3.15
N GLU A 556 29.36 20.02 -3.16
CA GLU A 556 29.62 21.47 -3.19
C GLU A 556 30.15 22.02 -1.86
N ASN A 557 30.00 21.28 -0.76
CA ASN A 557 30.44 21.70 0.58
C ASN A 557 31.31 20.62 1.26
N PRO A 558 32.63 20.61 1.02
CA PRO A 558 33.55 19.64 1.61
C PRO A 558 33.53 19.59 3.14
N GLU A 559 33.21 20.70 3.82
CA GLU A 559 33.09 20.73 5.28
C GLU A 559 31.93 19.85 5.78
N GLN A 560 30.83 19.76 5.01
CA GLN A 560 29.72 18.85 5.33
C GLN A 560 30.14 17.40 5.14
N GLN A 561 30.84 17.07 4.06
CA GLN A 561 31.34 15.71 3.84
C GLN A 561 32.30 15.30 4.96
N GLU A 562 33.23 16.19 5.35
CA GLU A 562 34.16 15.96 6.45
C GLU A 562 33.44 15.80 7.80
N ALA A 563 32.44 16.65 8.09
CA ALA A 563 31.63 16.55 9.29
C ALA A 563 30.89 15.21 9.36
N PHE A 564 30.30 14.76 8.25
CA PHE A 564 29.66 13.45 8.15
C PHE A 564 30.66 12.32 8.40
N ASP A 565 31.78 12.32 7.68
CA ASP A 565 32.81 11.28 7.78
C ASP A 565 33.42 11.21 9.18
N ASN A 566 33.60 12.35 9.85
CA ASN A 566 34.08 12.40 11.24
C ASN A 566 33.10 11.72 12.21
N VAL A 567 31.79 11.90 12.03
CA VAL A 567 30.78 11.19 12.83
C VAL A 567 30.85 9.67 12.58
N ILE A 568 30.92 9.24 11.32
CA ILE A 568 31.00 7.80 10.98
C ILE A 568 32.30 7.16 11.52
N ASN A 569 33.44 7.84 11.35
CA ASN A 569 34.76 7.32 11.71
C ASN A 569 35.05 7.36 13.22
N SER A 570 34.40 8.25 13.96
CA SER A 570 34.56 8.35 15.42
C SER A 570 33.80 7.29 16.21
N ARG A 571 32.89 6.54 15.56
CA ARG A 571 32.07 5.50 16.22
C ARG A 571 32.93 4.39 16.85
N GLN A 572 32.58 4.00 18.09
CA GLN A 572 33.23 2.91 18.85
C GLN A 572 32.22 1.86 19.37
N PRO A 573 32.35 0.57 19.01
CA PRO A 573 33.37 0.00 18.13
C PRO A 573 33.24 0.53 16.70
N SER A 574 34.36 0.52 15.96
CA SER A 574 34.37 0.99 14.58
C SER A 574 33.50 0.11 13.69
N PHE A 575 32.83 0.76 12.73
CA PHE A 575 32.02 0.06 11.75
C PHE A 575 32.88 -0.80 10.82
N ASN A 576 32.35 -1.98 10.47
CA ASN A 576 32.98 -2.82 9.46
C ASN A 576 32.92 -2.17 8.07
N SER A 577 33.54 -2.78 7.06
CA SER A 577 33.58 -2.22 5.70
C SER A 577 32.19 -2.04 5.09
N CYS A 578 31.29 -3.01 5.22
CA CYS A 578 29.93 -2.95 4.67
C CYS A 578 29.08 -1.87 5.35
N GLN A 579 29.21 -1.71 6.67
CA GLN A 579 28.53 -0.64 7.41
C GLN A 579 29.05 0.75 7.00
N ARG A 580 30.36 0.91 6.82
CA ARG A 580 30.95 2.17 6.34
C ARG A 580 30.53 2.49 4.90
N GLU A 581 30.52 1.49 4.03
CA GLU A 581 30.04 1.63 2.66
C GLU A 581 28.57 2.05 2.64
N ALA A 582 27.71 1.39 3.43
CA ALA A 582 26.31 1.76 3.56
C ALA A 582 26.14 3.22 4.03
N ALA A 583 26.92 3.67 5.02
CA ALA A 583 26.88 5.07 5.46
C ALA A 583 27.34 6.04 4.37
N GLN A 584 28.39 5.72 3.62
CA GLN A 584 28.91 6.58 2.54
C GLN A 584 27.96 6.68 1.35
N LYS A 585 27.21 5.62 1.03
CA LYS A 585 26.19 5.66 -0.03
C LYS A 585 25.09 6.68 0.27
N VAL A 586 24.75 6.90 1.55
CA VAL A 586 23.75 7.89 1.96
C VAL A 586 24.05 9.30 1.46
N THR A 587 25.30 9.75 1.54
CA THR A 587 25.69 11.08 1.03
C THR A 587 25.95 11.09 -0.48
N ARG A 588 25.99 9.93 -1.13
CA ARG A 588 26.31 9.75 -2.56
C ARG A 588 25.10 9.29 -3.40
N SER A 589 23.93 9.20 -2.81
CA SER A 589 22.71 8.74 -3.47
C SER A 589 22.37 9.59 -4.69
N SER A 590 22.19 8.94 -5.85
CA SER A 590 21.78 9.61 -7.10
C SER A 590 20.27 9.79 -7.20
N THR A 591 19.50 8.90 -6.56
CA THR A 591 18.03 8.91 -6.54
C THR A 591 17.46 9.59 -5.30
N GLY A 592 18.31 9.87 -4.31
CA GLY A 592 17.87 10.33 -2.99
C GLY A 592 17.18 9.22 -2.18
N LEU A 593 17.27 7.96 -2.59
CA LEU A 593 16.74 6.81 -1.88
C LEU A 593 17.89 5.84 -1.58
N GLU A 594 18.03 5.43 -0.32
CA GLU A 594 18.99 4.41 0.07
C GLU A 594 18.35 3.33 0.94
N LEU A 595 18.63 2.07 0.62
CA LEU A 595 18.13 0.90 1.34
C LEU A 595 19.28 0.19 2.04
N ILE A 596 19.16 0.02 3.36
CA ILE A 596 20.12 -0.72 4.18
C ILE A 596 19.44 -1.98 4.72
N VAL A 597 19.84 -3.12 4.17
CA VAL A 597 19.31 -4.43 4.52
C VAL A 597 20.21 -5.08 5.55
N GLY A 598 19.66 -5.75 6.54
CA GLY A 598 20.48 -6.55 7.44
C GLY A 598 19.67 -7.50 8.29
N PRO A 599 20.14 -8.72 8.56
CA PRO A 599 19.55 -9.60 9.56
C PRO A 599 19.51 -9.01 10.99
N PRO A 600 18.85 -9.69 11.95
CA PRO A 600 18.97 -9.34 13.36
C PRO A 600 20.42 -9.40 13.83
N GLY A 601 20.86 -8.41 14.60
CA GLY A 601 22.21 -8.39 15.20
C GLY A 601 23.30 -7.74 14.37
N THR A 602 23.04 -7.29 13.13
CA THR A 602 24.07 -6.68 12.25
C THR A 602 24.38 -5.20 12.53
N GLY A 603 23.81 -4.65 13.60
CA GLY A 603 24.03 -3.26 13.99
C GLY A 603 23.26 -2.23 13.15
N LYS A 604 22.18 -2.62 12.43
CA LYS A 604 21.35 -1.71 11.64
C LYS A 604 21.00 -0.41 12.36
N THR A 605 20.40 -0.49 13.54
CA THR A 605 20.00 0.70 14.31
C THR A 605 21.23 1.49 14.82
N ASP A 606 22.35 0.84 15.13
CA ASP A 606 23.56 1.56 15.52
C ASP A 606 24.12 2.39 14.35
N LEU A 607 24.22 1.77 13.18
CA LEU A 607 24.60 2.42 11.94
C LEU A 607 23.63 3.54 11.57
N GLY A 608 22.33 3.24 11.58
CA GLY A 608 21.26 4.15 11.21
C GLY A 608 21.26 5.42 12.04
N GLN A 609 21.34 5.29 13.36
CA GLN A 609 21.37 6.47 14.23
C GLN A 609 22.69 7.26 14.10
N THR A 610 23.79 6.62 13.72
CA THR A 610 25.06 7.32 13.44
C THR A 610 24.98 8.09 12.11
N ILE A 611 24.28 7.55 11.10
CA ILE A 611 23.95 8.27 9.86
C ILE A 611 23.06 9.48 10.16
N VAL A 612 22.05 9.32 11.02
CA VAL A 612 21.15 10.43 11.45
C VAL A 612 21.96 11.56 12.10
N GLU A 613 22.89 11.23 13.00
CA GLU A 613 23.80 12.21 13.63
C GLU A 613 24.64 12.94 12.57
N GLY A 614 25.25 12.19 11.64
CA GLY A 614 26.07 12.76 10.57
C GLY A 614 25.28 13.75 9.71
N LEU A 615 24.08 13.38 9.29
CA LEU A 615 23.21 14.25 8.48
C LEU A 615 22.77 15.48 9.27
N ALA A 616 22.46 15.35 10.56
CA ALA A 616 22.12 16.48 11.42
C ALA A 616 23.29 17.45 11.59
N LYS A 617 24.54 16.95 11.69
CA LYS A 617 25.76 17.78 11.71
C LYS A 617 26.03 18.48 10.38
N CYS A 618 25.58 17.90 9.27
CA CYS A 618 25.52 18.55 7.96
C CYS A 618 24.36 19.57 7.83
N ASN A 619 23.74 19.96 8.94
CA ASN A 619 22.66 20.94 9.01
C ASN A 619 21.34 20.48 8.34
N TYR A 620 21.15 19.18 8.09
CA TYR A 620 19.87 18.65 7.64
C TYR A 620 18.90 18.42 8.80
N ARG A 621 17.62 18.67 8.56
CA ARG A 621 16.55 18.25 9.48
C ARG A 621 16.10 16.83 9.15
N VAL A 622 16.22 15.93 10.13
CA VAL A 622 15.98 14.49 9.97
C VAL A 622 14.74 14.08 10.76
N LEU A 623 13.77 13.46 10.08
CA LEU A 623 12.63 12.81 10.71
C LEU A 623 12.89 11.30 10.76
N VAL A 624 13.10 10.75 11.95
CA VAL A 624 13.24 9.32 12.18
C VAL A 624 11.87 8.73 12.49
N ILE A 625 11.47 7.73 11.70
CA ILE A 625 10.16 7.08 11.80
C ILE A 625 10.26 5.57 11.94
N ALA A 626 9.27 4.99 12.60
CA ALA A 626 8.93 3.57 12.52
C ALA A 626 7.43 3.39 12.72
N THR A 627 6.88 2.21 12.39
CA THR A 627 5.45 1.92 12.61
C THR A 627 5.10 1.73 14.08
N GLN A 628 6.02 1.14 14.85
CA GLN A 628 5.82 0.77 16.25
C GLN A 628 6.52 1.75 17.19
N HIS A 629 5.89 2.05 18.33
CA HIS A 629 6.46 2.93 19.35
C HIS A 629 7.79 2.38 19.89
N GLU A 630 7.87 1.07 20.11
CA GLU A 630 9.05 0.39 20.63
C GLU A 630 10.26 0.54 19.68
N ALA A 631 10.03 0.47 18.37
CA ALA A 631 11.09 0.65 17.37
C ALA A 631 11.62 2.10 17.39
N VAL A 632 10.72 3.09 17.48
CA VAL A 632 11.10 4.50 17.62
C VAL A 632 11.89 4.73 18.92
N ASP A 633 11.49 4.11 20.02
CA ASP A 633 12.12 4.29 21.33
C ASP A 633 13.49 3.59 21.42
N VAL A 634 13.66 2.46 20.72
CA VAL A 634 14.97 1.82 20.54
C VAL A 634 15.89 2.73 19.72
N ALA A 635 15.40 3.27 18.60
CA ALA A 635 16.15 4.22 17.78
C ALA A 635 16.53 5.48 18.56
N PHE A 636 15.59 6.08 19.29
CA PHE A 636 15.81 7.28 20.09
C PHE A 636 16.87 7.06 21.19
N ARG A 637 16.77 5.98 21.98
CA ARG A 637 17.78 5.64 22.99
C ARG A 637 19.15 5.45 22.37
N LYS A 638 19.18 4.79 21.21
CA LYS A 638 20.43 4.52 20.52
C LYS A 638 21.06 5.82 20.03
N PHE A 639 20.29 6.71 19.43
CA PHE A 639 20.71 8.06 19.04
C PHE A 639 21.23 8.85 20.24
N LYS A 640 20.47 8.91 21.33
CA LYS A 640 20.88 9.61 22.56
C LYS A 640 22.21 9.11 23.11
N SER A 641 22.49 7.80 22.99
CA SER A 641 23.76 7.22 23.46
C SER A 641 24.99 7.57 22.62
N ILE A 642 24.81 8.11 21.42
CA ILE A 642 25.91 8.39 20.48
C ILE A 642 25.98 9.86 20.04
N THR A 643 24.89 10.61 20.19
CA THR A 643 24.77 11.97 19.68
C THR A 643 25.67 12.94 20.45
N THR A 644 26.20 13.90 19.72
CA THR A 644 26.92 15.06 20.23
C THR A 644 26.15 16.35 19.98
N LEU A 645 24.88 16.26 19.59
CA LEU A 645 23.97 17.40 19.51
C LEU A 645 23.54 17.84 20.91
N SER A 646 23.14 19.10 21.02
CA SER A 646 22.50 19.62 22.23
C SER A 646 21.18 18.87 22.50
N GLU A 647 20.84 18.67 23.76
CA GLU A 647 19.57 18.05 24.18
C GLU A 647 18.34 18.76 23.61
N LEU A 648 18.42 20.05 23.27
CA LEU A 648 17.32 20.80 22.67
C LEU A 648 17.20 20.59 21.15
N GLN A 649 18.21 20.04 20.50
CA GLN A 649 18.28 19.85 19.05
C GLN A 649 17.66 18.53 18.56
N PHE A 650 17.21 17.66 19.47
CA PHE A 650 16.50 16.45 19.08
C PHE A 650 15.37 16.15 20.06
N SER A 651 14.27 15.60 19.57
CA SER A 651 13.11 15.30 20.43
C SER A 651 12.40 14.01 20.05
N ARG A 652 11.84 13.36 21.07
CA ARG A 652 10.87 12.28 20.88
C ARG A 652 9.48 12.90 20.74
N TRP A 653 8.89 12.77 19.56
CA TRP A 653 7.53 13.22 19.31
C TRP A 653 6.53 12.15 19.74
N MET A 654 6.03 12.30 20.95
CA MET A 654 4.82 11.61 21.40
C MET A 654 3.61 12.46 21.04
N ARG A 655 2.43 11.81 20.95
CA ARG A 655 1.15 12.37 20.48
C ARG A 655 1.02 13.87 20.77
N GLU A 656 0.53 14.62 19.79
CA GLU A 656 0.12 16.00 20.02
C GLU A 656 -1.20 15.99 20.77
N SER A 657 -1.29 16.81 21.82
CA SER A 657 -2.51 16.90 22.60
C SER A 657 -3.70 17.22 21.71
N PRO A 658 -4.82 16.49 21.87
CA PRO A 658 -6.00 16.71 21.06
C PRO A 658 -6.48 18.17 21.08
N ASN A 659 -6.25 18.90 22.17
CA ASN A 659 -6.53 20.34 22.27
C ASN A 659 -5.87 21.22 21.22
N TYR A 660 -4.72 20.82 20.69
CA TYR A 660 -3.98 21.60 19.69
C TYR A 660 -4.19 21.09 18.27
N GLN A 661 -4.97 20.03 18.08
CA GLN A 661 -5.34 19.55 16.75
C GLN A 661 -6.43 20.45 16.18
N GLN A 662 -6.00 21.50 15.49
CA GLN A 662 -6.86 22.13 14.49
C GLN A 662 -7.22 21.06 13.45
N PRO A 663 -8.47 21.03 12.94
CA PRO A 663 -8.80 20.14 11.84
C PRO A 663 -8.01 20.57 10.59
N SER A 664 -6.81 20.03 10.42
CA SER A 664 -6.11 20.11 9.15
C SER A 664 -6.80 19.20 8.14
N GLN A 665 -6.65 19.53 6.86
CA GLN A 665 -7.11 18.70 5.74
C GLN A 665 -6.61 17.24 5.85
N PHE A 666 -5.54 17.00 6.61
CA PHE A 666 -4.94 15.69 6.78
C PHE A 666 -5.58 14.85 7.89
N ASN A 667 -6.22 15.48 8.88
CA ASN A 667 -6.84 14.83 10.03
C ASN A 667 -8.37 14.69 9.92
N ALA A 668 -8.98 15.29 8.89
CA ALA A 668 -10.42 15.23 8.68
C ALA A 668 -10.86 13.87 8.10
N PRO A 669 -11.90 13.21 8.67
CA PRO A 669 -12.48 12.01 8.09
C PRO A 669 -13.18 12.31 6.75
N VAL A 670 -13.15 11.34 5.84
CA VAL A 670 -13.51 11.51 4.42
C VAL A 670 -15.03 11.61 4.16
N THR A 671 -15.90 11.14 5.06
CA THR A 671 -17.32 10.88 4.70
C THR A 671 -18.40 11.40 5.64
N THR A 672 -18.09 12.14 6.71
CA THR A 672 -19.14 12.61 7.63
C THR A 672 -19.57 14.05 7.35
N SER A 673 -20.78 14.19 6.79
CA SER A 673 -21.57 15.43 6.91
C SER A 673 -21.93 15.65 8.39
N ALA A 674 -21.71 16.87 8.88
CA ALA A 674 -21.82 17.34 10.27
C ALA A 674 -20.54 17.07 11.09
N ALA A 675 -19.72 18.07 11.38
CA ALA A 675 -19.96 19.09 12.42
C ALA A 675 -20.20 18.52 13.84
N GLU A 676 -19.91 17.25 14.08
CA GLU A 676 -19.72 16.78 15.45
C GLU A 676 -18.36 17.26 15.94
N THR A 677 -18.43 18.34 16.72
CA THR A 677 -17.29 18.96 17.36
C THR A 677 -16.78 17.97 18.41
N HIS A 678 -15.81 17.13 18.04
CA HIS A 678 -15.04 16.37 19.02
C HIS A 678 -14.43 17.38 20.00
N GLN A 679 -15.00 17.46 21.20
CA GLN A 679 -14.42 18.27 22.26
C GLN A 679 -13.06 17.69 22.58
N ALA A 680 -12.05 18.50 22.30
CA ALA A 680 -10.67 18.14 22.39
C ALA A 680 -10.26 17.87 23.85
N LEU A 681 -9.37 16.90 24.00
CA LEU A 681 -8.74 16.49 25.25
C LEU A 681 -7.55 17.41 25.55
N PRO A 682 -7.53 18.10 26.71
CA PRO A 682 -6.30 18.70 27.21
C PRO A 682 -5.33 17.61 27.64
N ASP A 683 -4.18 17.48 26.97
CA ASP A 683 -3.02 16.78 27.55
C ASP A 683 -2.35 17.77 28.46
N ASP A 684 -2.18 17.30 29.68
CA ASP A 684 -3.09 17.84 30.65
C ASP A 684 -3.22 16.90 31.85
N MET A 685 -2.48 15.79 31.98
CA MET A 685 -2.64 14.91 33.14
C MET A 685 -1.41 14.01 33.42
N TRP A 686 -0.60 14.17 34.45
CA TRP A 686 -0.15 15.36 35.18
C TRP A 686 1.15 14.92 35.88
N ASN A 687 2.31 15.11 35.25
CA ASN A 687 3.64 14.89 35.84
C ASN A 687 3.91 13.56 36.59
N LYS A 688 3.26 12.42 36.25
CA LYS A 688 3.62 11.05 36.69
C LYS A 688 2.49 10.04 36.41
N THR A 689 2.65 9.24 35.38
CA THR A 689 2.51 7.78 35.52
C THR A 689 3.68 7.19 34.77
N SER A 690 4.78 7.00 35.48
CA SER A 690 5.90 6.20 35.02
C SER A 690 5.31 4.86 34.59
N THR A 691 5.26 4.57 33.29
CA THR A 691 5.10 3.21 32.79
C THR A 691 6.28 2.42 33.33
N PRO A 692 6.11 1.49 34.27
CA PRO A 692 7.18 0.59 34.67
C PRO A 692 7.28 -0.42 33.53
N GLY A 693 7.99 -0.04 32.46
CA GLY A 693 8.07 -0.83 31.23
C GLY A 693 8.77 -0.13 30.08
N THR A 694 8.53 1.18 29.89
CA THR A 694 9.28 1.99 28.91
C THR A 694 10.43 2.71 29.62
N SER A 695 11.68 2.41 29.28
CA SER A 695 12.84 3.01 29.94
C SER A 695 13.12 4.47 29.53
N LEU A 696 12.21 5.12 28.80
CA LEU A 696 12.31 6.52 28.38
C LEU A 696 11.32 7.33 29.20
N ASP A 697 11.78 8.48 29.70
CA ASP A 697 10.96 9.42 30.46
C ASP A 697 10.36 10.48 29.51
N PRO A 698 9.05 10.40 29.21
CA PRO A 698 8.37 11.40 28.37
C PRO A 698 8.48 12.82 28.91
N GLU A 699 8.64 12.97 30.23
CA GLU A 699 8.72 14.27 30.92
C GLU A 699 10.09 14.93 30.74
N VAL A 700 11.07 14.20 30.24
CA VAL A 700 12.42 14.71 29.97
C VAL A 700 12.68 14.74 28.47
N GLU A 701 12.33 13.66 27.76
CA GLU A 701 12.73 13.46 26.36
C GLU A 701 11.67 13.90 25.34
N GLY A 702 10.43 14.08 25.79
CA GLY A 702 9.31 14.44 24.95
C GLY A 702 9.42 15.86 24.39
N TYR A 703 8.85 16.08 23.21
CA TYR A 703 8.76 17.40 22.58
C TYR A 703 8.32 18.51 23.55
N HIS A 704 7.25 18.29 24.32
CA HIS A 704 6.71 19.32 25.21
C HIS A 704 7.66 19.71 26.34
N ALA A 705 8.41 18.76 26.88
CA ALA A 705 9.41 19.00 27.93
C ALA A 705 10.59 19.80 27.38
N LYS A 706 11.16 19.34 26.26
CA LYS A 706 12.29 20.02 25.59
C LYS A 706 11.90 21.40 25.07
N PHE A 707 10.69 21.53 24.53
CA PHE A 707 10.13 22.82 24.14
C PHE A 707 10.00 23.77 25.34
N HIS A 708 9.48 23.32 26.48
CA HIS A 708 9.36 24.17 27.66
C HIS A 708 10.73 24.60 28.20
N ALA A 709 11.71 23.69 28.24
CA ALA A 709 13.08 24.01 28.61
C ALA A 709 13.70 25.07 27.67
N TRP A 710 13.51 24.92 26.36
CA TRP A 710 13.94 25.91 25.37
C TRP A 710 13.28 27.28 25.59
N VAL A 711 11.96 27.32 25.84
CA VAL A 711 11.25 28.58 26.12
C VAL A 711 11.83 29.28 27.36
N GLN A 712 12.13 28.53 28.42
CA GLN A 712 12.76 29.08 29.63
C GLN A 712 14.16 29.63 29.36
N GLU A 713 14.96 28.93 28.54
CA GLU A 713 16.30 29.36 28.15
C GLU A 713 16.24 30.65 27.30
N VAL A 714 15.38 30.67 26.29
CA VAL A 714 15.21 31.81 25.39
C VAL A 714 14.70 33.06 26.12
N ALA A 715 13.81 32.91 27.10
CA ALA A 715 13.34 34.01 27.92
C ALA A 715 14.43 34.65 28.80
N GLN A 716 15.63 34.05 28.87
CA GLN A 716 16.80 34.60 29.57
C GLN A 716 17.83 35.21 28.60
N GLN A 717 17.57 35.20 27.28
CA GLN A 717 18.49 35.63 26.24
C GLN A 717 17.89 36.80 25.42
N PRO A 718 18.07 38.07 25.82
CA PRO A 718 17.49 39.23 25.12
C PRO A 718 17.85 39.37 23.64
N GLY A 719 18.93 38.72 23.18
CA GLY A 719 19.34 38.70 21.77
C GLY A 719 18.66 37.63 20.91
N ASN A 720 17.89 36.72 21.51
CA ASN A 720 17.21 35.66 20.77
C ASN A 720 15.94 36.21 20.08
N PRO A 721 15.68 35.91 18.79
CA PRO A 721 14.48 36.39 18.09
C PRO A 721 13.14 36.03 18.75
N ALA A 722 13.10 34.97 19.56
CA ALA A 722 11.90 34.52 20.27
C ALA A 722 11.81 35.02 21.73
N TYR A 723 12.74 35.87 22.18
CA TYR A 723 12.81 36.36 23.56
C TYR A 723 11.52 37.03 24.04
N GLU A 724 10.98 37.98 23.28
CA GLU A 724 9.79 38.74 23.67
C GLU A 724 8.56 37.81 23.78
N THR A 725 8.37 36.94 22.78
CA THR A 725 7.29 35.96 22.74
C THR A 725 7.40 34.95 23.89
N ALA A 726 8.61 34.46 24.19
CA ALA A 726 8.85 33.50 25.26
C ALA A 726 8.55 34.11 26.64
N THR A 727 9.02 35.34 26.86
CA THR A 727 8.74 36.11 28.09
C THR A 727 7.25 36.34 28.26
N HIS A 728 6.57 36.79 27.20
CA HIS A 728 5.13 37.02 27.20
C HIS A 728 4.33 35.74 27.49
N TYR A 729 4.72 34.60 26.91
CA TYR A 729 4.11 33.31 27.19
C TYR A 729 4.27 32.91 28.67
N LEU A 730 5.47 33.04 29.23
CA LEU A 730 5.72 32.72 30.64
C LEU A 730 5.01 33.67 31.61
N ASP A 731 4.89 34.96 31.28
CA ASP A 731 4.07 35.93 32.02
C ASP A 731 2.58 35.55 31.97
N THR A 732 2.10 35.09 30.81
CA THR A 732 0.72 34.62 30.63
C THR A 732 0.44 33.39 31.49
N LEU A 733 1.36 32.40 31.52
CA LEU A 733 1.25 31.23 32.40
C LEU A 733 1.26 31.61 33.88
N ARG A 734 2.11 32.57 34.28
CA ARG A 734 2.10 33.11 35.66
C ARG A 734 0.76 33.75 36.02
N SER A 735 0.19 34.50 35.09
CA SER A 735 -1.12 35.15 35.26
C SER A 735 -2.27 34.13 35.37
N LEU A 736 -2.20 33.01 34.63
CA LEU A 736 -3.15 31.90 34.74
C LEU A 736 -3.12 31.20 36.11
N GLY A 737 -2.01 31.32 36.84
CA GLY A 737 -1.84 30.83 38.20
C GLY A 737 -2.57 31.65 39.27
N ASP A 738 -3.12 32.82 38.95
CA ASP A 738 -3.86 33.64 39.92
C ASP A 738 -5.19 32.96 40.30
N PRO A 739 -5.41 32.62 41.59
CA PRO A 739 -6.66 32.02 42.04
C PRO A 739 -7.87 32.95 41.92
N ASN A 740 -7.67 34.28 41.84
CA ASN A 740 -8.74 35.27 41.73
C ASN A 740 -9.18 35.55 40.28
N LEU A 741 -8.55 34.90 39.30
CA LEU A 741 -8.84 35.11 37.90
C LEU A 741 -10.25 34.57 37.55
N ASN A 742 -11.13 35.46 37.06
CA ASN A 742 -12.47 35.07 36.64
C ASN A 742 -12.43 34.14 35.41
N SER A 743 -13.51 33.37 35.19
CA SER A 743 -13.55 32.36 34.13
C SER A 743 -13.39 32.91 32.71
N HIS A 744 -13.83 34.15 32.46
CA HIS A 744 -13.74 34.79 31.14
C HIS A 744 -12.30 35.19 30.80
N ASP A 745 -11.63 35.87 31.73
CA ASP A 745 -10.23 36.26 31.55
C ASP A 745 -9.30 35.06 31.57
N ARG A 746 -9.61 34.03 32.39
CA ARG A 746 -8.92 32.73 32.33
C ARG A 746 -9.00 32.11 30.95
N ARG A 747 -10.18 32.08 30.34
CA ARG A 747 -10.34 31.56 28.97
C ARG A 747 -9.53 32.35 27.95
N LYS A 748 -9.58 33.69 28.00
CA LYS A 748 -8.78 34.55 27.11
C LYS A 748 -7.27 34.32 27.26
N LEU A 749 -6.77 34.18 28.49
CA LEU A 749 -5.35 33.94 28.74
C LEU A 749 -4.95 32.52 28.31
N LEU A 750 -5.83 31.52 28.45
CA LEU A 750 -5.61 30.18 27.90
C LEU A 750 -5.50 30.25 26.37
N ASP A 751 -6.47 30.88 25.70
CA ASP A 751 -6.46 31.05 24.24
C ASP A 751 -5.19 31.80 23.78
N LEU A 752 -4.74 32.82 24.52
CA LEU A 752 -3.49 33.53 24.24
C LEU A 752 -2.25 32.66 24.44
N ALA A 753 -2.16 31.95 25.58
CA ALA A 753 -1.04 31.06 25.87
C ALA A 753 -0.92 29.95 24.81
N ASP A 754 -2.06 29.39 24.40
CA ASP A 754 -2.13 28.36 23.37
C ASP A 754 -1.69 28.88 22.01
N ASN A 755 -2.09 30.09 21.63
CA ASN A 755 -1.63 30.72 20.40
C ASN A 755 -0.11 30.96 20.41
N LEU A 756 0.43 31.57 21.46
CA LEU A 756 1.86 31.85 21.60
C LEU A 756 2.69 30.54 21.56
N ARG A 757 2.22 29.51 22.28
CA ARG A 757 2.86 28.19 22.33
C ARG A 757 2.86 27.52 20.96
N THR A 758 1.68 27.38 20.36
CA THR A 758 1.45 26.47 19.23
C THR A 758 1.84 27.09 17.89
N HIS A 759 1.76 28.42 17.74
CA HIS A 759 2.05 29.09 16.47
C HIS A 759 3.41 29.78 16.45
N ASP A 760 3.73 30.57 17.48
CA ASP A 760 4.91 31.43 17.43
C ASP A 760 6.16 30.74 17.96
N LEU A 761 6.08 30.21 19.18
CA LEU A 761 7.20 29.56 19.84
C LEU A 761 7.49 28.19 19.22
N ALA A 762 6.47 27.36 18.97
CA ALA A 762 6.67 26.06 18.33
C ALA A 762 7.32 26.18 16.95
N LYS A 763 6.92 27.20 16.16
CA LYS A 763 7.55 27.50 14.88
C LYS A 763 9.03 27.83 15.03
N SER A 764 9.37 28.72 15.95
CA SER A 764 10.75 29.12 16.21
C SER A 764 11.60 27.93 16.67
N TYR A 765 11.10 27.15 17.63
CA TYR A 765 11.80 25.97 18.15
C TYR A 765 12.01 24.91 17.06
N LEU A 766 10.95 24.47 16.39
CA LEU A 766 11.02 23.37 15.42
C LEU A 766 11.77 23.75 14.13
N ARG A 767 11.75 25.02 13.70
CA ARG A 767 12.46 25.45 12.49
C ARG A 767 13.92 25.73 12.72
N SER A 768 14.27 26.34 13.85
CA SER A 768 15.58 26.92 14.09
C SER A 768 16.46 26.10 15.02
N GLU A 769 15.87 25.42 16.01
CA GLU A 769 16.63 24.66 17.02
C GLU A 769 16.66 23.16 16.71
N VAL A 770 15.50 22.55 16.46
CA VAL A 770 15.38 21.09 16.32
C VAL A 770 15.97 20.60 14.99
N ARG A 771 16.86 19.61 15.09
CA ARG A 771 17.51 18.90 13.98
C ARG A 771 16.96 17.51 13.76
N VAL A 772 16.61 16.80 14.82
CA VAL A 772 16.14 15.41 14.72
C VAL A 772 14.82 15.23 15.48
N VAL A 773 13.83 14.64 14.82
CA VAL A 773 12.55 14.28 15.45
C VAL A 773 12.32 12.78 15.30
N PHE A 774 11.97 12.12 16.40
CA PHE A 774 11.62 10.70 16.43
C PHE A 774 10.12 10.53 16.62
N ALA A 775 9.43 9.99 15.62
CA ALA A 775 7.98 9.85 15.61
C ALA A 775 7.55 8.47 15.10
N THR A 776 6.35 8.02 15.46
CA THR A 776 5.73 6.93 14.70
C THR A 776 5.27 7.44 13.33
N CYS A 777 5.08 6.55 12.35
CA CYS A 777 4.47 6.91 11.08
C CYS A 777 3.16 7.70 11.28
N ALA A 778 2.25 7.20 12.13
CA ALA A 778 0.97 7.85 12.40
C ALA A 778 1.12 9.23 13.07
N SER A 779 2.04 9.40 14.02
CA SER A 779 2.22 10.67 14.77
C SER A 779 3.04 11.73 14.02
N SER A 780 3.73 11.34 12.94
CA SER A 780 4.57 12.22 12.14
C SER A 780 3.80 13.36 11.46
N CYS A 781 2.48 13.23 11.32
CA CYS A 781 1.58 14.23 10.72
C CYS A 781 0.67 14.89 11.75
N SER A 782 1.15 15.03 12.98
CA SER A 782 0.58 16.00 13.91
C SER A 782 0.68 17.41 13.32
N ASP A 783 -0.27 18.27 13.67
CA ASP A 783 -0.47 19.57 13.02
C ASP A 783 0.74 20.48 13.24
N THR A 784 1.26 20.55 14.47
CA THR A 784 2.45 21.35 14.80
C THR A 784 3.70 20.83 14.08
N LEU A 785 3.93 19.51 14.09
CA LEU A 785 5.11 18.93 13.46
C LEU A 785 5.08 19.15 11.94
N PHE A 786 3.92 18.89 11.32
CA PHE A 786 3.68 19.08 9.89
C PHE A 786 3.96 20.51 9.45
N ARG A 787 3.41 21.50 10.17
CA ARG A 787 3.52 22.91 9.80
C ARG A 787 4.95 23.47 9.94
N PHE A 788 5.70 23.02 10.93
CA PHE A 788 6.91 23.73 11.34
C PHE A 788 8.22 22.96 11.11
N PHE A 789 8.28 21.64 11.29
CA PHE A 789 9.56 20.94 11.24
C PHE A 789 10.12 20.80 9.82
N GLN A 790 9.28 20.47 8.83
CA GLN A 790 9.66 20.43 7.40
C GLN A 790 10.99 19.67 7.16
N PRO A 791 11.00 18.34 7.40
CA PRO A 791 12.19 17.51 7.30
C PRO A 791 12.74 17.48 5.88
N GLN A 792 14.07 17.45 5.79
CA GLN A 792 14.79 17.29 4.53
C GLN A 792 15.22 15.84 4.31
N VAL A 793 15.37 15.09 5.41
CA VAL A 793 15.67 13.67 5.38
C VAL A 793 14.60 12.92 6.17
N VAL A 794 14.11 11.82 5.61
CA VAL A 794 13.30 10.85 6.37
C VAL A 794 14.10 9.57 6.52
N PHE A 795 14.27 9.12 7.76
CA PHE A 795 14.94 7.89 8.11
C PHE A 795 13.92 6.88 8.63
N VAL A 796 13.75 5.76 7.94
CA VAL A 796 12.79 4.71 8.27
C VAL A 796 13.49 3.56 8.98
N GLU A 797 13.24 3.41 10.27
CA GLU A 797 13.67 2.26 11.06
C GLU A 797 12.65 1.12 10.91
N GLU A 798 13.16 -0.10 10.79
CA GLU A 798 12.36 -1.33 10.63
C GLU A 798 11.34 -1.24 9.48
N ALA A 799 11.76 -0.67 8.34
CA ALA A 799 10.96 -0.44 7.14
C ALA A 799 10.31 -1.72 6.58
N GLY A 800 10.87 -2.89 6.88
CA GLY A 800 10.28 -4.19 6.55
C GLY A 800 8.90 -4.44 7.18
N LEU A 801 8.57 -3.74 8.27
CA LEU A 801 7.30 -3.81 9.00
C LEU A 801 6.30 -2.72 8.59
N ALA A 802 6.68 -1.80 7.71
CA ALA A 802 5.86 -0.66 7.32
C ALA A 802 5.15 -0.91 5.98
N SER A 803 3.81 -0.84 5.98
CA SER A 803 3.04 -0.89 4.74
C SER A 803 3.22 0.39 3.91
N ILE A 804 2.83 0.35 2.63
CA ILE A 804 2.81 1.57 1.79
C ILE A 804 1.91 2.65 2.44
N ALA A 805 0.76 2.25 2.99
CA ALA A 805 -0.16 3.16 3.67
C ALA A 805 0.49 3.84 4.88
N ASP A 806 1.24 3.09 5.69
CA ASP A 806 1.94 3.64 6.85
C ASP A 806 2.99 4.65 6.46
N LEU A 807 3.79 4.37 5.42
CA LEU A 807 4.86 5.26 4.96
C LEU A 807 4.33 6.45 4.16
N ALA A 808 3.15 6.35 3.54
CA ALA A 808 2.53 7.49 2.89
C ALA A 808 2.34 8.64 3.88
N VAL A 809 1.95 8.35 5.13
CA VAL A 809 1.71 9.35 6.19
C VAL A 809 2.92 10.28 6.38
N PRO A 810 4.12 9.82 6.76
CA PRO A 810 5.30 10.68 6.94
C PRO A 810 5.96 11.16 5.63
N LEU A 811 5.60 10.63 4.46
CA LEU A 811 6.28 11.00 3.21
C LEU A 811 5.48 12.00 2.38
N ALA A 812 4.18 11.78 2.20
CA ALA A 812 3.34 12.58 1.30
C ALA A 812 3.22 14.05 1.74
N PRO A 813 2.99 14.38 3.03
CA PRO A 813 2.81 15.77 3.44
C PRO A 813 4.09 16.60 3.33
N TYR A 814 5.24 15.95 3.53
CA TYR A 814 6.55 16.59 3.54
C TYR A 814 7.27 16.49 2.19
N MET A 815 6.60 16.01 1.15
CA MET A 815 7.22 15.69 -0.12
C MET A 815 7.98 16.87 -0.77
N GLU A 816 7.55 18.12 -0.54
CA GLU A 816 8.26 19.30 -1.06
C GLU A 816 9.61 19.55 -0.35
N SER A 817 9.70 19.21 0.94
CA SER A 817 10.89 19.41 1.76
C SER A 817 11.85 18.22 1.70
N ILE A 818 11.35 16.99 1.52
CA ILE A 818 12.16 15.77 1.52
C ILE A 818 13.12 15.74 0.31
N LYS A 819 14.41 15.57 0.60
CA LYS A 819 15.51 15.46 -0.37
C LYS A 819 16.21 14.11 -0.32
N LEU A 820 16.03 13.34 0.76
CA LEU A 820 16.61 12.02 0.93
C LEU A 820 15.69 11.16 1.81
N VAL A 821 15.52 9.90 1.42
CA VAL A 821 14.85 8.86 2.20
C VAL A 821 15.83 7.71 2.40
N VAL A 822 16.09 7.37 3.67
CA VAL A 822 16.91 6.21 4.03
C VAL A 822 16.02 5.18 4.71
N MET A 823 15.99 3.95 4.22
CA MET A 823 15.21 2.88 4.82
C MET A 823 16.12 1.77 5.33
N THR A 824 15.88 1.34 6.56
CA THR A 824 16.58 0.20 7.15
C THR A 824 15.61 -0.89 7.50
N GLY A 825 15.95 -2.14 7.22
CA GLY A 825 15.01 -3.23 7.44
C GLY A 825 15.59 -4.61 7.19
N ASP A 826 14.69 -5.58 7.26
CA ASP A 826 14.95 -6.98 6.97
C ASP A 826 13.68 -7.57 6.34
N GLN A 827 13.76 -7.92 5.06
CA GLN A 827 12.65 -8.46 4.28
C GLN A 827 12.22 -9.87 4.70
N GLU A 828 13.08 -10.57 5.44
CA GLU A 828 12.82 -11.91 5.97
C GLU A 828 12.01 -11.88 7.27
N ARG A 829 11.78 -10.68 7.84
CA ARG A 829 10.90 -10.52 9.00
C ARG A 829 9.42 -10.64 8.59
N PRO A 830 8.52 -10.88 9.57
CA PRO A 830 7.09 -10.92 9.31
C PRO A 830 6.62 -9.65 8.58
N PRO A 831 5.70 -9.77 7.62
CA PRO A 831 5.13 -8.62 6.93
C PRO A 831 4.35 -7.70 7.90
N PRO A 832 4.02 -6.46 7.46
CA PRO A 832 3.07 -5.60 8.16
C PRO A 832 1.83 -6.37 8.63
N PHE A 833 1.45 -6.14 9.89
CA PHE A 833 0.28 -6.79 10.49
C PHE A 833 -1.00 -6.15 9.99
N LEU A 834 -1.92 -6.96 9.48
CA LEU A 834 -3.22 -6.50 8.97
C LEU A 834 -4.34 -7.39 9.55
N PRO A 835 -5.15 -6.88 10.49
CA PRO A 835 -6.24 -7.65 11.10
C PRO A 835 -7.30 -8.12 10.09
N SER A 836 -7.53 -7.34 9.04
CA SER A 836 -8.59 -7.57 8.06
C SER A 836 -8.28 -8.64 7.01
N VAL A 837 -7.26 -9.49 7.21
CA VAL A 837 -6.96 -10.60 6.30
C VAL A 837 -8.15 -11.55 6.16
N GLY A 838 -8.54 -11.80 4.90
CA GLY A 838 -9.73 -12.57 4.57
C GLY A 838 -11.05 -11.78 4.68
N ALA A 839 -10.99 -10.49 4.98
CA ALA A 839 -12.08 -9.52 4.91
C ALA A 839 -11.59 -8.21 4.29
N ASN A 840 -10.63 -8.31 3.36
CA ASN A 840 -9.99 -7.19 2.69
C ASN A 840 -9.39 -7.66 1.37
N GLU A 841 -10.01 -7.22 0.27
CA GLU A 841 -9.68 -7.56 -1.11
C GLU A 841 -8.34 -6.97 -1.57
N ALA A 842 -7.82 -5.97 -0.86
CA ALA A 842 -6.50 -5.37 -1.09
C ALA A 842 -5.45 -5.79 -0.04
N SER A 843 -5.74 -6.81 0.78
CA SER A 843 -4.84 -7.20 1.88
C SER A 843 -3.44 -7.64 1.43
N ASP A 844 -3.30 -8.24 0.25
CA ASP A 844 -1.99 -8.63 -0.27
C ASP A 844 -1.09 -7.41 -0.56
N LEU A 845 -1.67 -6.28 -0.98
CA LEU A 845 -0.92 -5.04 -1.20
C LEU A 845 -0.44 -4.46 0.14
N LEU A 846 -1.35 -4.33 1.11
CA LEU A 846 -1.04 -3.72 2.40
C LEU A 846 -0.11 -4.56 3.27
N ARG A 847 -0.07 -5.88 3.06
CA ARG A 847 0.87 -6.79 3.72
C ARG A 847 2.25 -6.82 3.08
N ARG A 848 2.44 -6.21 1.92
CA ARG A 848 3.78 -6.02 1.37
C ARG A 848 4.32 -4.70 1.90
N SER A 849 5.43 -4.76 2.62
CA SER A 849 6.12 -3.53 2.99
C SER A 849 6.73 -2.90 1.74
N LEU A 850 6.75 -1.57 1.70
CA LEU A 850 7.39 -0.85 0.61
C LEU A 850 8.86 -1.27 0.48
N PHE A 851 9.53 -1.49 1.61
CA PHE A 851 10.91 -1.99 1.65
C PHE A 851 11.09 -3.29 0.85
N LYS A 852 10.18 -4.25 1.02
CA LYS A 852 10.22 -5.52 0.28
C LYS A 852 9.95 -5.32 -1.21
N ILE A 853 8.99 -4.46 -1.56
CA ILE A 853 8.66 -4.15 -2.96
C ILE A 853 9.88 -3.54 -3.67
N LEU A 854 10.57 -2.61 -3.01
CA LEU A 854 11.77 -1.98 -3.58
C LEU A 854 12.93 -2.95 -3.71
N LEU A 855 13.14 -3.88 -2.77
CA LEU A 855 14.19 -4.90 -2.88
C LEU A 855 13.91 -5.94 -3.99
N GLU A 856 12.64 -6.13 -4.33
CA GLU A 856 12.23 -6.97 -5.47
C GLU A 856 12.33 -6.21 -6.80
N ASP A 857 12.53 -4.88 -6.77
CA ASP A 857 12.83 -4.06 -7.95
C ASP A 857 14.34 -4.06 -8.21
N GLU A 858 14.75 -4.64 -9.34
CA GLU A 858 16.16 -4.76 -9.73
C GLU A 858 16.88 -3.41 -9.87
N LYS A 859 16.14 -2.31 -9.99
CA LYS A 859 16.69 -0.96 -10.10
C LYS A 859 17.02 -0.30 -8.76
N ALA A 860 16.54 -0.83 -7.63
CA ALA A 860 16.77 -0.22 -6.33
C ALA A 860 18.16 -0.60 -5.79
N ASP A 861 19.06 0.40 -5.68
CA ASP A 861 20.34 0.19 -5.01
C ASP A 861 20.10 -0.07 -3.51
N HIS A 862 20.79 -1.08 -2.99
CA HIS A 862 20.73 -1.45 -1.58
C HIS A 862 22.07 -1.96 -1.09
N THR A 863 22.29 -1.86 0.22
CA THR A 863 23.49 -2.38 0.88
C THR A 863 23.12 -3.41 1.92
N GLU A 864 23.66 -4.63 1.79
CA GLU A 864 23.46 -5.68 2.77
C GLU A 864 24.53 -5.66 3.86
N LEU A 865 24.10 -5.64 5.12
CA LEU A 865 24.94 -5.84 6.29
C LEU A 865 25.00 -7.34 6.60
N LEU A 866 26.17 -7.95 6.43
CA LEU A 866 26.33 -9.40 6.51
C LEU A 866 26.86 -9.90 7.85
N THR A 867 27.51 -9.06 8.65
CA THR A 867 28.12 -9.45 9.92
C THR A 867 27.17 -9.26 11.08
N SER A 868 26.70 -10.34 11.70
CA SER A 868 25.94 -10.30 12.96
C SER A 868 26.86 -10.27 14.17
N TYR A 869 26.47 -9.49 15.17
CA TYR A 869 27.18 -9.33 16.45
C TYR A 869 26.39 -9.87 17.64
N ARG A 870 25.22 -10.50 17.40
CA ARG A 870 24.30 -10.96 18.45
C ARG A 870 24.47 -12.46 18.75
N THR A 871 24.76 -13.27 17.76
CA THR A 871 24.75 -14.73 17.82
C THR A 871 26.17 -15.29 17.86
N THR A 872 26.40 -16.33 18.66
CA THR A 872 27.64 -17.12 18.61
C THR A 872 27.63 -17.98 17.33
N GLY A 873 28.79 -18.16 16.68
CA GLY A 873 28.90 -18.73 15.33
C GLY A 873 28.27 -20.12 15.09
N ASP A 874 27.91 -20.86 16.14
CA ASP A 874 27.21 -22.15 16.04
C ASP A 874 25.70 -22.01 15.73
N LEU A 875 25.06 -20.89 16.10
CA LEU A 875 23.63 -20.64 15.84
C LEU A 875 23.37 -19.97 14.47
N GLU A 876 24.39 -19.36 13.87
CA GLU A 876 24.27 -18.70 12.57
C GLU A 876 24.17 -19.69 11.41
N GLY A 877 24.83 -20.84 11.52
CA GLY A 877 24.87 -21.85 10.45
C GLY A 877 23.50 -22.49 10.12
N SER A 878 22.54 -22.45 11.04
CA SER A 878 21.17 -22.96 10.82
C SER A 878 20.22 -21.92 10.23
N GLY A 879 20.34 -20.65 10.62
CA GLY A 879 19.49 -19.56 10.08
C GLY A 879 19.88 -19.16 8.65
N ASP A 880 21.19 -19.10 8.38
CA ASP A 880 21.72 -18.66 7.08
C ASP A 880 21.53 -19.68 5.95
N ARG A 881 21.25 -20.95 6.27
CA ARG A 881 20.94 -21.99 5.28
C ARG A 881 19.46 -22.09 4.90
N GLY A 882 18.56 -21.58 5.76
CA GLY A 882 17.12 -21.75 5.59
C GLY A 882 16.41 -20.61 4.85
N GLY A 883 16.88 -19.37 5.02
CA GLY A 883 16.19 -18.17 4.48
C GLY A 883 16.94 -17.41 3.38
N ARG A 884 18.28 -17.43 3.37
CA ARG A 884 19.09 -16.65 2.43
C ARG A 884 19.96 -17.61 1.63
N GLY A 885 19.93 -17.53 0.31
CA GLY A 885 20.68 -18.43 -0.57
C GLY A 885 22.20 -18.34 -0.40
N GLY A 886 22.76 -18.93 0.67
CA GLY A 886 24.17 -19.30 0.83
C GLY A 886 25.23 -18.21 0.61
N ARG A 887 24.96 -16.93 0.91
CA ARG A 887 25.90 -15.81 0.70
C ARG A 887 26.61 -15.29 1.97
N GLY A 888 26.45 -15.93 3.13
CA GLY A 888 27.18 -15.57 4.35
C GLY A 888 28.70 -15.76 4.22
N GLY A 889 29.44 -14.66 4.06
CA GLY A 889 30.90 -14.65 3.93
C GLY A 889 31.61 -14.98 5.24
N ARG A 890 32.35 -16.10 5.27
CA ARG A 890 33.35 -16.36 6.33
C ARG A 890 34.60 -15.52 6.08
N GLY A 891 34.95 -14.69 7.07
CA GLY A 891 36.26 -14.05 7.17
C GLY A 891 37.39 -15.08 7.04
N GLY A 892 38.37 -14.74 6.20
CA GLY A 892 39.34 -15.67 5.63
C GLY A 892 40.18 -16.48 6.63
N ARG A 893 40.35 -17.76 6.30
CA ARG A 893 41.57 -18.52 6.60
C ARG A 893 42.06 -19.16 5.31
N ALA A 894 43.24 -18.73 4.88
CA ALA A 894 44.01 -19.34 3.81
C ALA A 894 44.38 -20.80 4.16
N ARG A 895 43.86 -21.76 3.39
CA ARG A 895 44.44 -23.09 3.11
C ARG A 895 43.89 -23.46 1.73
N GLY A 896 44.69 -23.56 0.67
CA GLY A 896 45.76 -24.54 0.51
C GLY A 896 45.26 -25.58 -0.51
N ARG A 897 45.73 -25.47 -1.74
CA ARG A 897 45.49 -26.41 -2.85
C ARG A 897 45.72 -27.86 -2.40
N GLY A 898 44.81 -28.76 -2.79
CA GLY A 898 44.95 -30.22 -2.68
C GLY A 898 43.95 -30.88 -3.63
N GLY A 899 44.45 -31.68 -4.57
CA GLY A 899 43.71 -32.19 -5.72
C GLY A 899 43.03 -33.55 -5.56
N ARG A 900 42.29 -33.90 -6.62
CA ARG A 900 41.92 -35.24 -7.15
C ARG A 900 41.39 -36.32 -6.20
N GLY A 901 40.24 -36.89 -6.58
CA GLY A 901 39.90 -38.28 -6.28
C GLY A 901 38.42 -38.57 -6.55
N GLY A 902 38.12 -39.50 -7.45
CA GLY A 902 36.76 -39.78 -7.91
C GLY A 902 36.11 -41.04 -7.32
N ARG A 903 34.95 -41.36 -7.93
CA ARG A 903 34.13 -42.59 -7.86
C ARG A 903 33.30 -42.84 -6.58
N GLY A 904 31.99 -42.97 -6.80
CA GLY A 904 31.29 -44.23 -6.50
C GLY A 904 30.12 -44.16 -5.52
N GLY A 905 28.91 -44.33 -6.05
CA GLY A 905 28.01 -45.42 -5.61
C GLY A 905 27.06 -45.21 -4.42
N SER A 906 25.77 -45.44 -4.74
CA SER A 906 24.72 -46.10 -3.93
C SER A 906 24.15 -45.41 -2.69
N GLY A 907 22.85 -45.07 -2.78
CA GLY A 907 21.77 -45.77 -2.07
C GLY A 907 21.72 -45.69 -0.55
N GLY A 908 20.66 -45.08 -0.01
CA GLY A 908 20.29 -45.20 1.39
C GLY A 908 19.04 -44.38 1.74
N GLU A 909 17.91 -45.07 1.88
CA GLU A 909 16.66 -44.58 2.46
C GLU A 909 16.79 -44.29 3.97
N ALA A 910 15.85 -43.45 4.43
CA ALA A 910 15.29 -43.34 5.78
C ALA A 910 16.15 -42.74 6.91
N SER A 911 15.72 -41.60 7.47
CA SER A 911 14.89 -41.61 8.69
C SER A 911 14.65 -40.20 9.27
N SER A 912 13.54 -40.15 9.98
CA SER A 912 12.92 -39.15 10.86
C SER A 912 13.79 -38.29 11.79
N ALA A 913 13.16 -37.18 12.22
CA ALA A 913 13.43 -36.27 13.34
C ALA A 913 14.46 -35.16 13.03
N THR A 914 14.13 -33.88 13.15
CA THR A 914 13.38 -33.17 14.22
C THR A 914 12.63 -31.98 13.65
#